data_AF-A0A7C2AA47-F1
#
_entry.id   AF-A0A7C2AA47-F1
#
_cell.length_a   1.000
_cell.length_b   1.000
_cell.length_c   1.000
_cell.angle_alpha   90.00
_cell.angle_beta   90.00
_cell.angle_gamma   90.00
#
_symmetry.space_group_name_H-M   'P 1'
#
loop_
_entity.id
_entity.type
_entity.pdbx_description
1 polymer ?
#
loop_
_entity_poly.entity_id
_entity_poly.type
_entity_poly.pdbx_seq_one_letter_code
_entity_poly.pdbx_strand_id
1 'polypeptide(L)'
;MRWRIVVLLSLLLLTAGLTISAQDQAQPIKVAETLDPGQIMVRGTGSPDQTTVKLSLTAPPISGKPLDLLLVLDRSASENLERVKVIGEAFVRHLSDQDQIGLVSFADVAVLNLALTSDKEKALQAIEGLTSGNQTALGDGLAAALDELAKDGQAEATKIIILATDGVSNVGQDPRVQATRAAEAQIPIFIFGVTSNMREALLSQIATQTGAMAFSSFSDAALQAILGRYGHQVAASLITISKTLPSYLRYESAVQNPPQVNPGFGVSNLTWRVPFLMQGEVWTSSFTLSAGSTGTKLPVDQPPSTISYTDSQGMVITQDLPAPTIDVTQGPNVPQPPQQPPSQPPSQPPSQPPSTGVNQPPIAVLKCTPAQPVLDAAVTCDGSGSSDPDGTIVKYQWDWNNDGKFDAETTEPITYHAFDSEGTQTIVLQVTDDKGATAQAKTTLTVITGLPAAAAASAMFTSNPQFPDWLLFYIGDGVFSDEEARDCSARFAADIYIPGTQYRLTPEDATTCMQLNQVTQFMAQYKDPKDAEAAGYAAMGPVIAKVGQSYVNAGFLKKPLDASRPQVLLYEKDSSGELYIAGVRYISTDPDASLLETTKWPVSKAACQFADGSETSQSDAAQCPAESSKGSPLVLWHPALYGLTVWAGIVNPDGFFASLNPQIDGP
;
A
#
# COMPACT_ATOMS: atom_id res chain seq x y z
N MET A 1 -59.47 -40.67 -45.01
CA MET A 1 -58.09 -41.17 -44.93
C MET A 1 -57.17 -39.96 -44.76
N ARG A 2 -56.40 -39.91 -43.65
CA ARG A 2 -55.15 -39.14 -43.38
C ARG A 2 -55.20 -37.60 -43.55
N TRP A 3 -55.31 -36.82 -42.46
CA TRP A 3 -54.29 -36.32 -41.50
C TRP A 3 -53.47 -35.09 -41.96
N ARG A 4 -53.85 -33.94 -41.37
CA ARG A 4 -53.10 -32.74 -40.90
C ARG A 4 -52.07 -32.04 -41.81
N ILE A 5 -52.38 -30.78 -42.11
CA ILE A 5 -51.51 -29.73 -42.67
C ILE A 5 -50.66 -29.14 -41.54
N VAL A 6 -49.34 -29.07 -41.73
CA VAL A 6 -48.43 -28.18 -41.00
C VAL A 6 -47.70 -27.33 -42.04
N VAL A 7 -47.81 -26.02 -41.90
CA VAL A 7 -47.12 -25.01 -42.73
C VAL A 7 -45.70 -24.86 -42.22
N LEU A 8 -44.70 -24.98 -43.10
CA LEU A 8 -43.31 -24.60 -42.82
C LEU A 8 -42.82 -23.69 -43.96
N LEU A 9 -42.63 -22.41 -43.61
CA LEU A 9 -41.97 -21.41 -44.43
C LEU A 9 -40.49 -21.77 -44.60
N SER A 10 -40.06 -21.87 -45.86
CA SER A 10 -38.66 -21.94 -46.26
C SER A 10 -38.07 -20.54 -46.40
N LEU A 11 -37.12 -20.18 -45.53
CA LEU A 11 -36.26 -19.00 -45.67
C LEU A 11 -34.82 -19.46 -45.98
N LEU A 12 -34.29 -19.01 -47.11
CA LEU A 12 -32.87 -19.13 -47.47
C LEU A 12 -32.00 -18.42 -46.40
N LEU A 13 -31.02 -19.11 -45.85
CA LEU A 13 -29.91 -18.51 -45.09
C LEU A 13 -28.61 -18.80 -45.83
N LEU A 14 -28.00 -17.73 -46.38
CA LEU A 14 -26.61 -17.73 -46.82
C LEU A 14 -25.72 -18.02 -45.61
N THR A 15 -24.90 -19.06 -45.70
CA THR A 15 -23.81 -19.32 -44.76
C THR A 15 -22.65 -18.37 -45.06
N ALA A 16 -22.66 -17.18 -44.44
CA ALA A 16 -21.43 -16.46 -44.20
C ALA A 16 -20.78 -17.09 -42.96
N GLY A 17 -19.71 -17.86 -43.16
CA GLY A 17 -18.86 -18.30 -42.07
C GLY A 17 -18.23 -17.08 -41.42
N LEU A 18 -18.82 -16.62 -40.33
CA LEU A 18 -18.13 -15.76 -39.36
C LEU A 18 -17.06 -16.63 -38.72
N THR A 19 -15.84 -16.56 -39.26
CA THR A 19 -14.66 -16.76 -38.42
C THR A 19 -14.76 -15.69 -37.33
N ILE A 20 -15.24 -16.08 -36.15
CA ILE A 20 -15.00 -15.32 -34.94
C ILE A 20 -13.47 -15.26 -34.84
N SER A 21 -12.90 -14.12 -35.23
CA SER A 21 -11.54 -13.77 -34.84
C SER A 21 -11.49 -13.98 -33.34
N ALA A 22 -10.55 -14.79 -32.86
CA ALA A 22 -10.27 -14.91 -31.43
C ALA A 22 -9.96 -13.49 -30.93
N GLN A 23 -10.98 -12.82 -30.39
CA GLN A 23 -10.83 -11.53 -29.72
C GLN A 23 -10.03 -11.84 -28.47
N ASP A 24 -8.74 -11.51 -28.54
CA ASP A 24 -7.83 -11.14 -27.46
C ASP A 24 -8.38 -11.42 -26.05
N GLN A 25 -8.40 -12.70 -25.66
CA GLN A 25 -8.67 -13.05 -24.27
C GLN A 25 -7.45 -12.63 -23.47
N ALA A 26 -7.66 -11.79 -22.44
CA ALA A 26 -6.60 -11.42 -21.51
C ALA A 26 -5.93 -12.69 -20.98
N GLN A 27 -4.63 -12.82 -21.22
CA GLN A 27 -3.87 -13.97 -20.75
C GLN A 27 -3.65 -13.82 -19.23
N PRO A 28 -3.98 -14.82 -18.40
CA PRO A 28 -3.76 -14.73 -16.96
C PRO A 28 -2.27 -14.73 -16.63
N ILE A 29 -1.91 -14.20 -15.46
CA ILE A 29 -0.54 -14.31 -14.96
C ILE A 29 -0.22 -15.79 -14.68
N LYS A 30 1.00 -16.22 -15.01
CA LYS A 30 1.47 -17.57 -14.69
C LYS A 30 2.09 -17.56 -13.31
N VAL A 31 1.72 -18.55 -12.49
CA VAL A 31 2.24 -18.70 -11.14
C VAL A 31 3.03 -20.00 -11.07
N ALA A 32 4.25 -19.91 -10.57
CA ALA A 32 5.16 -21.04 -10.45
C ALA A 32 5.84 -21.03 -9.08
N GLU A 33 6.04 -22.22 -8.52
CA GLU A 33 6.77 -22.42 -7.28
C GLU A 33 7.79 -23.53 -7.48
N THR A 34 9.05 -23.28 -7.10
CA THR A 34 10.15 -24.25 -7.23
C THR A 34 10.93 -24.38 -5.94
N LEU A 35 11.50 -25.57 -5.70
CA LEU A 35 12.29 -25.90 -4.52
C LEU A 35 13.73 -26.20 -4.92
N ASP A 36 14.70 -25.65 -4.18
CA ASP A 36 16.11 -25.98 -4.32
C ASP A 36 16.84 -26.00 -2.96
N PRO A 37 17.32 -27.16 -2.48
CA PRO A 37 17.15 -28.50 -3.05
C PRO A 37 15.74 -29.06 -2.79
N GLY A 38 15.26 -29.97 -3.66
CA GLY A 38 13.99 -30.69 -3.47
C GLY A 38 14.02 -31.81 -2.41
N GLN A 39 15.19 -32.07 -1.83
CA GLN A 39 15.40 -33.01 -0.74
C GLN A 39 16.24 -32.36 0.36
N ILE A 40 15.77 -32.46 1.60
CA ILE A 40 16.46 -31.94 2.79
C ILE A 40 16.50 -32.98 3.92
N MET A 41 17.37 -32.75 4.89
CA MET A 41 17.40 -33.51 6.14
C MET A 41 16.53 -32.80 7.20
N VAL A 42 16.06 -33.55 8.20
CA VAL A 42 15.41 -32.95 9.38
C VAL A 42 16.36 -31.92 9.99
N ARG A 43 15.83 -30.76 10.38
CA ARG A 43 16.59 -29.63 10.94
C ARG A 43 17.63 -30.10 11.96
N GLY A 44 18.89 -29.73 11.74
CA GLY A 44 20.00 -30.05 12.65
C GLY A 44 20.49 -31.50 12.63
N THR A 45 19.97 -32.37 11.75
CA THR A 45 20.41 -33.78 11.65
C THR A 45 21.46 -34.02 10.57
N GLY A 46 21.68 -33.06 9.67
CA GLY A 46 22.69 -33.12 8.61
C GLY A 46 22.55 -31.95 7.64
N SER A 47 23.12 -32.06 6.43
CA SER A 47 23.10 -31.00 5.41
C SER A 47 22.79 -31.59 4.03
N PRO A 48 21.99 -30.91 3.18
CA PRO A 48 21.25 -29.67 3.47
C PRO A 48 20.02 -29.94 4.37
N ASP A 49 19.77 -29.09 5.37
CA ASP A 49 18.60 -29.16 6.26
C ASP A 49 17.58 -28.02 6.04
N GLN A 50 17.81 -27.22 5.00
CA GLN A 50 16.93 -26.17 4.53
C GLN A 50 16.76 -26.26 3.01
N THR A 51 15.58 -25.86 2.53
CA THR A 51 15.28 -25.68 1.10
C THR A 51 14.94 -24.22 0.82
N THR A 52 15.30 -23.73 -0.35
CA THR A 52 14.84 -22.43 -0.84
C THR A 52 13.61 -22.63 -1.71
N VAL A 53 12.52 -21.98 -1.35
CA VAL A 53 11.31 -21.85 -2.15
C VAL A 53 11.42 -20.58 -2.97
N LYS A 54 11.27 -20.70 -4.29
CA LYS A 54 11.14 -19.57 -5.21
C LYS A 54 9.73 -19.53 -5.77
N LEU A 55 8.95 -18.54 -5.35
CA LEU A 55 7.64 -18.21 -5.91
C LEU A 55 7.81 -17.18 -7.03
N SER A 56 7.22 -17.42 -8.18
CA SER A 56 7.33 -16.55 -9.36
C SER A 56 5.95 -16.23 -9.93
N LEU A 57 5.71 -14.95 -10.21
CA LEU A 57 4.58 -14.45 -10.97
C LEU A 57 5.11 -13.94 -12.31
N THR A 58 4.61 -14.48 -13.42
CA THR A 58 5.02 -14.09 -14.77
C THR A 58 3.83 -13.47 -15.49
N ALA A 59 3.95 -12.17 -15.78
CA ALA A 59 2.97 -11.46 -16.58
C ALA A 59 3.02 -11.91 -18.05
N PRO A 60 1.93 -11.75 -18.81
CA PRO A 60 1.93 -11.95 -20.25
C PRO A 60 3.01 -11.11 -20.93
N PRO A 61 3.62 -11.59 -22.03
CA PRO A 61 4.67 -10.85 -22.73
C PRO A 61 4.13 -9.53 -23.31
N ILE A 62 5.03 -8.55 -23.42
CA ILE A 62 4.73 -7.28 -24.09
C ILE A 62 4.62 -7.51 -25.60
N SER A 63 3.69 -6.81 -26.24
CA SER A 63 3.53 -6.77 -27.70
C SER A 63 4.08 -5.46 -28.33
N GLY A 64 4.52 -4.53 -27.50
CA GLY A 64 5.13 -3.25 -27.87
C GLY A 64 6.61 -3.34 -28.27
N LYS A 65 7.20 -2.18 -28.59
CA LYS A 65 8.64 -2.06 -28.86
C LYS A 65 9.42 -2.13 -27.54
N PRO A 66 10.68 -2.61 -27.57
CA PRO A 66 11.57 -2.49 -26.43
C PRO A 66 11.74 -1.03 -25.99
N LEU A 67 12.05 -0.84 -24.72
CA LEU A 67 12.36 0.44 -24.11
C LEU A 67 13.84 0.52 -23.77
N ASP A 68 14.51 1.59 -24.19
CA ASP A 68 15.80 2.00 -23.63
C ASP A 68 15.54 3.15 -22.66
N LEU A 69 15.63 2.87 -21.36
CA LEU A 69 15.36 3.82 -20.30
C LEU A 69 16.69 4.27 -19.69
N LEU A 70 16.97 5.58 -19.69
CA LEU A 70 18.07 6.16 -18.93
C LEU A 70 17.56 6.80 -17.65
N LEU A 71 18.03 6.30 -16.50
CA LEU A 71 17.85 6.96 -15.21
C LEU A 71 18.88 8.08 -15.07
N VAL A 72 18.41 9.29 -14.77
CA VAL A 72 19.25 10.46 -14.48
C VAL A 72 18.94 10.90 -13.06
N LEU A 73 19.79 10.47 -12.13
CA LEU A 73 19.53 10.55 -10.70
C LEU A 73 20.37 11.65 -10.05
N ASP A 74 19.69 12.65 -9.49
CA ASP A 74 20.32 13.71 -8.72
C ASP A 74 20.77 13.18 -7.37
N ARG A 75 22.09 13.18 -7.13
CA ARG A 75 22.66 12.80 -5.83
C ARG A 75 23.13 14.02 -5.04
N SER A 76 22.73 15.22 -5.46
CA SER A 76 22.95 16.45 -4.69
C SER A 76 22.03 16.45 -3.46
N ALA A 77 22.57 16.89 -2.32
CA ALA A 77 21.94 16.81 -0.99
C ALA A 77 21.71 15.38 -0.46
N SER A 78 22.37 15.06 0.66
CA SER A 78 22.32 13.72 1.27
C SER A 78 20.93 13.29 1.74
N GLU A 79 20.06 14.22 2.10
CA GLU A 79 18.71 13.92 2.60
C GLU A 79 17.75 13.41 1.51
N ASN A 80 18.08 13.67 0.24
CA ASN A 80 17.26 13.35 -0.92
C ASN A 80 17.70 12.08 -1.65
N LEU A 81 18.92 11.60 -1.38
CA LEU A 81 19.53 10.47 -2.09
C LEU A 81 18.67 9.20 -2.03
N GLU A 82 18.13 8.86 -0.86
CA GLU A 82 17.33 7.64 -0.70
C GLU A 82 16.00 7.74 -1.47
N ARG A 83 15.39 8.92 -1.57
CA ARG A 83 14.18 9.12 -2.38
C ARG A 83 14.46 8.92 -3.87
N VAL A 84 15.59 9.45 -4.35
CA VAL A 84 16.02 9.30 -5.74
C VAL A 84 16.34 7.84 -6.08
N LYS A 85 16.97 7.10 -5.15
CA LYS A 85 17.19 5.66 -5.30
C LYS A 85 15.87 4.90 -5.43
N VAL A 86 14.90 5.17 -4.55
CA VAL A 86 13.56 4.54 -4.59
C VAL A 86 12.88 4.75 -5.94
N ILE A 87 12.94 5.96 -6.50
CA ILE A 87 12.39 6.25 -7.84
C ILE A 87 13.08 5.40 -8.89
N GLY A 88 14.41 5.40 -8.92
CA GLY A 88 15.19 4.63 -9.87
C GLY A 88 14.87 3.14 -9.80
N GLU A 89 14.91 2.56 -8.60
CA GLU A 89 14.62 1.15 -8.36
C GLU A 89 13.22 0.75 -8.83
N ALA A 90 12.21 1.60 -8.62
CA ALA A 90 10.85 1.32 -9.05
C ALA A 90 10.77 1.12 -10.56
N PHE A 91 11.42 2.00 -11.35
CA PHE A 91 11.47 1.82 -12.81
C PHE A 91 12.23 0.54 -13.20
N VAL A 92 13.39 0.25 -12.59
CA VAL A 92 14.16 -0.96 -12.91
C VAL A 92 13.32 -2.23 -12.75
N ARG A 93 12.52 -2.31 -11.67
CA ARG A 93 11.75 -3.51 -11.32
C ARG A 93 10.62 -3.80 -12.29
N HIS A 94 10.06 -2.78 -12.95
CA HIS A 94 8.90 -2.91 -13.84
C HIS A 94 9.25 -2.97 -15.33
N LEU A 95 10.55 -2.94 -15.68
CA LEU A 95 10.99 -3.21 -17.04
C LEU A 95 10.86 -4.70 -17.38
N SER A 96 10.71 -5.01 -18.66
CA SER A 96 10.74 -6.36 -19.19
C SER A 96 12.15 -6.80 -19.58
N ASP A 97 12.27 -8.04 -20.04
CA ASP A 97 13.57 -8.60 -20.45
C ASP A 97 14.01 -8.14 -21.85
N GLN A 98 13.13 -7.45 -22.59
CA GLN A 98 13.46 -6.83 -23.88
C GLN A 98 14.07 -5.44 -23.70
N ASP A 99 13.86 -4.83 -22.53
CA ASP A 99 14.24 -3.45 -22.26
C ASP A 99 15.69 -3.35 -21.81
N GLN A 100 16.28 -2.18 -22.02
CA GLN A 100 17.57 -1.81 -21.47
C GLN A 100 17.42 -0.64 -20.50
N ILE A 101 18.27 -0.67 -19.49
CA ILE A 101 18.38 0.36 -18.46
C ILE A 101 19.81 0.86 -18.38
N GLY A 102 19.98 2.17 -18.34
CA GLY A 102 21.25 2.82 -18.01
C GLY A 102 21.09 3.71 -16.77
N LEU A 103 22.21 4.06 -16.14
CA LEU A 103 22.24 4.96 -14.99
C LEU A 103 23.31 6.03 -15.16
N VAL A 104 22.85 7.27 -15.18
CA VAL A 104 23.67 8.45 -14.97
C VAL A 104 23.29 9.06 -13.62
N SER A 105 24.28 9.36 -12.78
CA SER A 105 24.07 10.18 -11.59
C SER A 105 24.79 11.52 -11.73
N PHE A 106 24.29 12.56 -11.08
CA PHE A 106 24.96 13.85 -11.09
C PHE A 106 24.88 14.54 -9.73
N ALA A 107 25.99 15.20 -9.38
CA ALA A 107 26.04 16.20 -8.32
C ALA A 107 27.03 17.28 -8.77
N ASP A 108 28.28 17.26 -8.27
CA ASP A 108 29.34 18.16 -8.73
C ASP A 108 29.75 17.91 -10.18
N VAL A 109 29.65 16.65 -10.61
CA VAL A 109 29.88 16.18 -11.98
C VAL A 109 28.85 15.11 -12.31
N ALA A 110 28.60 14.93 -13.61
CA ALA A 110 27.85 13.80 -14.13
C ALA A 110 28.76 12.56 -14.24
N VAL A 111 28.21 11.40 -13.88
CA VAL A 111 28.90 10.10 -13.93
C VAL A 111 27.97 9.11 -14.62
N LEU A 112 28.45 8.44 -15.67
CA LEU A 112 27.81 7.25 -16.21
C LEU A 112 28.15 6.08 -15.29
N ASN A 113 27.25 5.78 -14.35
CA ASN A 113 27.43 4.70 -13.38
C ASN A 113 27.23 3.33 -14.03
N LEU A 114 26.32 3.24 -15.00
CA LEU A 114 25.99 2.01 -15.71
C LEU A 114 25.62 2.34 -17.16
N ALA A 115 26.36 1.73 -18.10
CA ALA A 115 25.99 1.72 -19.51
C ALA A 115 24.70 0.91 -19.73
N LEU A 116 24.00 1.16 -20.82
CA LEU A 116 22.76 0.44 -21.17
C LEU A 116 22.95 -1.08 -21.10
N THR A 117 22.07 -1.73 -20.33
CA THR A 117 22.11 -3.18 -20.11
C THR A 117 20.71 -3.72 -19.85
N SER A 118 20.46 -4.98 -20.19
CA SER A 118 19.24 -5.70 -19.77
C SER A 118 19.38 -6.35 -18.38
N ASP A 119 20.54 -6.20 -17.73
CA ASP A 119 20.85 -6.74 -16.42
C ASP A 119 20.30 -5.85 -15.30
N LYS A 120 19.06 -6.15 -14.88
CA LYS A 120 18.34 -5.42 -13.83
C LYS A 120 19.03 -5.49 -12.47
N GLU A 121 19.69 -6.60 -12.14
CA GLU A 121 20.40 -6.75 -10.87
C GLU A 121 21.60 -5.81 -10.80
N LYS A 122 22.38 -5.68 -11.89
CA LYS A 122 23.45 -4.68 -11.97
C LYS A 122 22.92 -3.26 -11.86
N ALA A 123 21.74 -2.97 -12.43
CA ALA A 123 21.10 -1.67 -12.29
C ALA A 123 20.72 -1.35 -10.84
N LEU A 124 20.09 -2.30 -10.13
CA LEU A 124 19.77 -2.14 -8.71
C LEU A 124 21.05 -1.93 -7.87
N GLN A 125 22.10 -2.73 -8.10
CA GLN A 125 23.39 -2.57 -7.41
C GLN A 125 24.06 -1.21 -7.69
N ALA A 126 23.98 -0.73 -8.94
CA ALA A 126 24.54 0.57 -9.31
C ALA A 126 23.79 1.73 -8.64
N ILE A 127 22.47 1.63 -8.48
CA ILE A 127 21.63 2.60 -7.75
C ILE A 127 21.95 2.57 -6.25
N GLU A 128 22.00 1.38 -5.65
CA GLU A 128 22.30 1.18 -4.23
C GLU A 128 23.66 1.81 -3.85
N GLY A 129 24.66 1.64 -4.73
CA GLY A 129 26.01 2.17 -4.57
C GLY A 129 26.16 3.68 -4.75
N LEU A 130 25.10 4.43 -5.07
CA LEU A 130 25.17 5.88 -5.19
C LEU A 130 25.44 6.55 -3.84
N THR A 131 26.29 7.58 -3.86
CA THR A 131 26.67 8.40 -2.70
C THR A 131 26.41 9.88 -2.95
N SER A 132 26.10 10.63 -1.91
CA SER A 132 25.78 12.06 -2.05
C SER A 132 26.96 12.90 -2.57
N GLY A 133 26.64 14.00 -3.24
CA GLY A 133 27.56 15.06 -3.61
C GLY A 133 27.04 16.43 -3.16
N ASN A 134 27.76 17.50 -3.53
CA ASN A 134 27.50 18.83 -2.95
C ASN A 134 26.77 19.79 -3.90
N GLN A 135 27.13 19.82 -5.18
CA GLN A 135 26.53 20.69 -6.19
C GLN A 135 25.56 19.93 -7.11
N THR A 136 24.98 20.61 -8.09
CA THR A 136 23.90 20.10 -8.96
C THR A 136 24.20 20.43 -10.42
N ALA A 137 24.86 19.49 -11.11
CA ALA A 137 25.26 19.56 -12.52
C ALA A 137 24.20 18.96 -13.47
N LEU A 138 22.96 19.45 -13.39
CA LEU A 138 21.81 18.86 -14.09
C LEU A 138 22.01 18.76 -15.61
N GLY A 139 22.50 19.83 -16.25
CA GLY A 139 22.72 19.83 -17.69
C GLY A 139 23.78 18.84 -18.14
N ASP A 140 24.81 18.60 -17.33
CA ASP A 140 25.83 17.59 -17.66
C ASP A 140 25.28 16.17 -17.48
N GLY A 141 24.41 15.96 -16.48
CA GLY A 141 23.70 14.68 -16.29
C GLY A 141 22.84 14.32 -17.48
N LEU A 142 22.04 15.27 -17.97
CA LEU A 142 21.24 15.08 -19.19
C LEU A 142 22.10 14.87 -20.44
N ALA A 143 23.21 15.59 -20.57
CA ALA A 143 24.12 15.41 -21.70
C ALA A 143 24.70 13.99 -21.75
N ALA A 144 25.18 13.47 -20.61
CA ALA A 144 25.74 12.12 -20.52
C ALA A 144 24.70 11.03 -20.84
N ALA A 145 23.45 11.21 -20.40
CA ALA A 145 22.37 10.27 -20.71
C ALA A 145 22.02 10.26 -22.21
N LEU A 146 21.96 11.44 -22.85
CA LEU A 146 21.73 11.54 -24.29
C LEU A 146 22.89 10.97 -25.11
N ASP A 147 24.13 11.11 -24.65
CA ASP A 147 25.30 10.52 -25.28
C ASP A 147 25.27 8.99 -25.22
N GLU A 148 24.91 8.41 -24.08
CA GLU A 148 24.75 6.96 -23.91
C GLU A 148 23.64 6.40 -24.81
N LEU A 149 22.45 7.03 -24.80
CA LEU A 149 21.32 6.63 -25.66
C LEU A 149 21.67 6.71 -27.16
N ALA A 150 22.48 7.68 -27.57
CA ALA A 150 22.92 7.82 -28.96
C ALA A 150 24.00 6.79 -29.34
N LYS A 151 24.83 6.38 -28.39
CA LYS A 151 25.95 5.47 -28.60
C LYS A 151 25.52 4.00 -28.59
N ASP A 152 24.79 3.59 -27.55
CA ASP A 152 24.53 2.18 -27.24
C ASP A 152 23.03 1.82 -27.25
N GLY A 153 22.14 2.79 -27.50
CA GLY A 153 20.70 2.54 -27.63
C GLY A 153 20.33 1.65 -28.82
N GLN A 154 19.38 0.75 -28.60
CA GLN A 154 18.85 -0.14 -29.62
C GLN A 154 18.12 0.64 -30.72
N ALA A 155 18.32 0.27 -31.99
CA ALA A 155 17.74 0.98 -33.12
C ALA A 155 16.20 0.98 -33.13
N GLU A 156 15.59 -0.14 -32.74
CA GLU A 156 14.14 -0.34 -32.76
C GLU A 156 13.44 0.04 -31.44
N ALA A 157 14.22 0.33 -30.38
CA ALA A 157 13.67 0.67 -29.08
C ALA A 157 13.20 2.12 -29.01
N THR A 158 12.12 2.32 -28.24
CA THR A 158 11.74 3.66 -27.78
C THR A 158 12.72 4.11 -26.73
N LYS A 159 13.22 5.35 -26.82
CA LYS A 159 14.21 5.89 -25.89
C LYS A 159 13.54 6.90 -24.99
N ILE A 160 13.68 6.75 -23.67
CA ILE A 160 13.15 7.71 -22.70
C ILE A 160 14.17 8.01 -21.61
N ILE A 161 14.01 9.16 -20.97
CA ILE A 161 14.80 9.54 -19.80
C ILE A 161 13.85 9.74 -18.62
N ILE A 162 14.22 9.18 -17.47
CA ILE A 162 13.60 9.46 -16.17
C ILE A 162 14.59 10.26 -15.34
N LEU A 163 14.27 11.51 -15.08
CA LEU A 163 15.05 12.43 -14.25
C LEU A 163 14.42 12.53 -12.86
N ALA A 164 15.19 12.32 -11.80
CA ALA A 164 14.77 12.58 -10.42
C ALA A 164 15.67 13.65 -9.80
N THR A 165 15.11 14.79 -9.42
CA THR A 165 15.86 15.97 -8.94
C THR A 165 14.97 16.89 -8.08
N ASP A 166 15.58 17.69 -7.21
CA ASP A 166 14.92 18.78 -6.48
C ASP A 166 15.01 20.14 -7.22
N GLY A 167 15.77 20.22 -8.32
CA GLY A 167 15.57 21.21 -9.37
C GLY A 167 16.36 22.52 -9.29
N VAL A 168 17.59 22.54 -8.79
CA VAL A 168 18.44 23.76 -8.88
C VAL A 168 19.81 23.46 -9.50
N SER A 169 19.91 23.48 -10.84
CA SER A 169 21.22 23.47 -11.48
C SER A 169 22.02 24.69 -11.05
N ASN A 170 23.17 24.49 -10.45
CA ASN A 170 24.06 25.56 -9.99
C ASN A 170 25.46 25.49 -10.63
N VAL A 171 25.76 24.40 -11.34
CA VAL A 171 26.96 24.19 -12.14
C VAL A 171 26.66 23.39 -13.41
N GLY A 172 27.65 23.25 -14.30
CA GLY A 172 27.56 22.49 -15.54
C GLY A 172 26.89 23.25 -16.68
N GLN A 173 26.55 22.52 -17.75
CA GLN A 173 25.87 23.06 -18.91
C GLN A 173 24.44 23.54 -18.59
N ASP A 174 23.90 24.46 -19.41
CA ASP A 174 22.49 24.86 -19.31
C ASP A 174 21.58 23.67 -19.69
N PRO A 175 20.71 23.19 -18.78
CA PRO A 175 19.85 22.04 -19.05
C PRO A 175 18.85 22.28 -20.19
N ARG A 176 18.53 23.54 -20.54
CA ARG A 176 17.65 23.86 -21.69
C ARG A 176 18.28 23.49 -23.04
N VAL A 177 19.60 23.49 -23.13
CA VAL A 177 20.32 23.05 -24.33
C VAL A 177 20.10 21.55 -24.52
N GLN A 178 20.18 20.77 -23.44
CA GLN A 178 19.94 19.33 -23.49
C GLN A 178 18.47 18.99 -23.70
N ALA A 179 17.54 19.78 -23.15
CA ALA A 179 16.11 19.64 -23.46
C ALA A 179 15.82 19.84 -24.94
N THR A 180 16.49 20.81 -25.59
CA THR A 180 16.37 21.03 -27.04
C THR A 180 16.93 19.83 -27.82
N ARG A 181 18.12 19.36 -27.45
CA ARG A 181 18.74 18.16 -28.05
C ARG A 181 17.86 16.92 -27.91
N ALA A 182 17.26 16.71 -26.74
CA ALA A 182 16.36 15.59 -26.48
C ALA A 182 15.08 15.70 -27.33
N ALA A 183 14.49 16.89 -27.44
CA ALA A 183 13.31 17.14 -28.27
C ALA A 183 13.59 16.89 -29.77
N GLU A 184 14.74 17.35 -30.28
CA GLU A 184 15.18 17.08 -31.65
C GLU A 184 15.40 15.59 -31.93
N ALA A 185 15.91 14.85 -30.93
CA ALA A 185 16.06 13.40 -30.96
C ALA A 185 14.74 12.63 -30.67
N GLN A 186 13.65 13.34 -30.36
CA GLN A 186 12.36 12.77 -29.96
C GLN A 186 12.45 11.86 -28.72
N ILE A 187 13.33 12.22 -27.78
CA ILE A 187 13.54 11.52 -26.51
C ILE A 187 12.80 12.31 -25.41
N PRO A 188 11.69 11.78 -24.86
CA PRO A 188 10.96 12.42 -23.78
C PRO A 188 11.74 12.31 -22.46
N ILE A 189 11.74 13.40 -21.69
CA ILE A 189 12.34 13.49 -20.36
C ILE A 189 11.24 13.63 -19.31
N PHE A 190 10.89 12.53 -18.64
CA PHE A 190 9.97 12.56 -17.50
C PHE A 190 10.72 12.97 -16.25
N ILE A 191 10.11 13.82 -15.44
CA ILE A 191 10.79 14.42 -14.28
C ILE A 191 10.01 14.12 -13.01
N PHE A 192 10.70 13.67 -11.98
CA PHE A 192 10.16 13.46 -10.63
C PHE A 192 10.82 14.40 -9.64
N GLY A 193 9.99 15.16 -8.93
CA GLY A 193 10.39 15.96 -7.79
C GLY A 193 10.75 15.14 -6.59
N VAL A 194 11.81 15.56 -5.91
CA VAL A 194 12.27 14.91 -4.68
C VAL A 194 11.90 15.72 -3.43
N THR A 195 11.66 17.03 -3.59
CA THR A 195 11.23 17.93 -2.53
C THR A 195 10.08 18.84 -2.97
N SER A 196 9.36 19.41 -2.01
CA SER A 196 8.27 20.38 -2.24
C SER A 196 8.73 21.75 -2.75
N ASN A 197 10.05 22.01 -2.77
CA ASN A 197 10.64 23.28 -3.24
C ASN A 197 11.13 23.20 -4.69
N MET A 198 10.53 22.31 -5.49
CA MET A 198 10.84 22.20 -6.90
C MET A 198 10.67 23.57 -7.57
N ARG A 199 11.68 24.06 -8.31
CA ARG A 199 11.46 25.16 -9.27
C ARG A 199 10.70 24.63 -10.48
N GLU A 200 9.40 24.44 -10.29
CA GLU A 200 8.48 23.83 -11.25
C GLU A 200 8.61 24.41 -12.65
N ALA A 201 8.86 25.72 -12.78
CA ALA A 201 8.93 26.37 -14.09
C ALA A 201 10.04 25.82 -15.02
N LEU A 202 11.26 25.58 -14.53
CA LEU A 202 12.35 25.07 -15.38
C LEU A 202 12.15 23.60 -15.71
N LEU A 203 11.80 22.78 -14.72
CA LEU A 203 11.62 21.35 -14.91
C LEU A 203 10.38 21.06 -15.76
N SER A 204 9.26 21.72 -15.49
CA SER A 204 8.06 21.66 -16.32
C SER A 204 8.36 22.10 -17.76
N GLN A 205 9.19 23.14 -17.96
CA GLN A 205 9.63 23.53 -19.30
C GLN A 205 10.42 22.42 -20.00
N ILE A 206 11.39 21.77 -19.32
CA ILE A 206 12.17 20.67 -19.90
C ILE A 206 11.27 19.49 -20.29
N ALA A 207 10.37 19.08 -19.39
CA ALA A 207 9.45 17.97 -19.65
C ALA A 207 8.52 18.30 -20.82
N THR A 208 7.87 19.47 -20.79
CA THR A 208 6.92 19.90 -21.84
C THR A 208 7.61 20.04 -23.19
N GLN A 209 8.83 20.61 -23.22
CA GLN A 209 9.60 20.77 -24.45
C GLN A 209 9.93 19.43 -25.13
N THR A 210 10.12 18.37 -24.33
CA THR A 210 10.43 17.02 -24.84
C THR A 210 9.18 16.15 -25.06
N GLY A 211 7.98 16.71 -24.88
CA GLY A 211 6.71 15.97 -25.02
C GLY A 211 6.39 15.03 -23.85
N ALA A 212 7.01 15.27 -22.70
CA ALA A 212 6.89 14.52 -21.46
C ALA A 212 6.19 15.34 -20.37
N MET A 213 6.06 14.75 -19.18
CA MET A 213 5.42 15.37 -18.01
C MET A 213 6.40 15.45 -16.84
N ALA A 214 6.22 16.49 -16.02
CA ALA A 214 6.92 16.63 -14.74
C ALA A 214 5.92 16.35 -13.62
N PHE A 215 6.34 15.58 -12.63
CA PHE A 215 5.57 15.16 -11.48
C PHE A 215 6.20 15.77 -10.23
N SER A 216 5.38 16.37 -9.38
CA SER A 216 5.83 16.96 -8.10
C SER A 216 6.44 15.91 -7.17
N SER A 217 6.00 14.66 -7.28
CA SER A 217 6.50 13.51 -6.53
C SER A 217 6.33 12.20 -7.30
N PHE A 218 6.94 11.13 -6.81
CA PHE A 218 6.78 9.79 -7.37
C PHE A 218 5.52 9.10 -6.87
N SER A 219 4.84 8.39 -7.77
CA SER A 219 3.74 7.50 -7.45
C SER A 219 3.68 6.33 -8.43
N ASP A 220 3.09 5.22 -7.98
CA ASP A 220 2.85 4.04 -8.82
C ASP A 220 1.97 4.39 -10.03
N ALA A 221 1.01 5.30 -9.87
CA ALA A 221 0.16 5.77 -10.97
C ALA A 221 0.97 6.50 -12.05
N ALA A 222 1.92 7.36 -11.66
CA ALA A 222 2.81 8.04 -12.60
C ALA A 222 3.71 7.05 -13.35
N LEU A 223 4.29 6.07 -12.64
CA LEU A 223 5.08 5.00 -13.25
C LEU A 223 4.24 4.21 -14.27
N GLN A 224 3.05 3.75 -13.87
CA GLN A 224 2.14 2.99 -14.74
C GLN A 224 1.72 3.81 -15.97
N ALA A 225 1.45 5.11 -15.81
CA ALA A 225 1.08 5.99 -16.92
C ALA A 225 2.24 6.16 -17.91
N ILE A 226 3.47 6.34 -17.41
CA ILE A 226 4.67 6.49 -18.25
C ILE A 226 4.92 5.19 -19.02
N LEU A 227 5.06 4.07 -18.33
CA LEU A 227 5.35 2.78 -18.95
C LEU A 227 4.19 2.33 -19.87
N GLY A 228 2.94 2.59 -19.46
CA GLY A 228 1.72 2.37 -20.25
C GLY A 228 1.70 3.13 -21.57
N ARG A 229 2.16 4.38 -21.58
CA ARG A 229 2.32 5.17 -22.82
C ARG A 229 3.23 4.49 -23.84
N TYR A 230 4.18 3.68 -23.39
CA TYR A 230 5.16 2.98 -24.23
C TYR A 230 4.88 1.49 -24.42
N GLY A 231 3.66 1.04 -24.10
CA GLY A 231 3.21 -0.32 -24.41
C GLY A 231 3.39 -1.33 -23.29
N HIS A 232 3.92 -0.92 -22.13
CA HIS A 232 3.91 -1.74 -20.93
C HIS A 232 2.59 -1.50 -20.19
N GLN A 233 1.58 -2.33 -20.43
CA GLN A 233 0.30 -2.21 -19.72
C GLN A 233 0.34 -2.93 -18.38
N VAL A 234 -0.52 -2.54 -17.43
CA VAL A 234 -0.74 -3.31 -16.21
C VAL A 234 -1.38 -4.64 -16.58
N ALA A 235 -0.72 -5.75 -16.23
CA ALA A 235 -1.21 -7.11 -16.45
C ALA A 235 -2.10 -7.58 -15.30
N ALA A 236 -1.73 -7.22 -14.07
CA ALA A 236 -2.49 -7.54 -12.86
C ALA A 236 -2.26 -6.47 -11.79
N SER A 237 -3.26 -6.23 -10.95
CA SER A 237 -3.19 -5.31 -9.81
C SER A 237 -3.83 -5.93 -8.56
N LEU A 238 -3.60 -5.31 -7.40
CA LEU A 238 -4.14 -5.75 -6.11
C LEU A 238 -3.82 -7.22 -5.80
N ILE A 239 -2.62 -7.67 -6.16
CA ILE A 239 -2.25 -9.07 -6.07
C ILE A 239 -1.99 -9.42 -4.61
N THR A 240 -2.74 -10.39 -4.10
CA THR A 240 -2.57 -10.94 -2.76
C THR A 240 -2.26 -12.42 -2.87
N ILE A 241 -1.16 -12.84 -2.25
CA ILE A 241 -0.77 -14.26 -2.16
C ILE A 241 -0.86 -14.67 -0.69
N SER A 242 -1.54 -15.77 -0.41
CA SER A 242 -1.64 -16.38 0.91
C SER A 242 -1.17 -17.82 0.81
N LYS A 243 -0.11 -18.19 1.56
CA LYS A 243 0.42 -19.55 1.62
C LYS A 243 0.40 -20.03 3.06
N THR A 244 -0.25 -21.16 3.29
CA THR A 244 -0.35 -21.78 4.62
C THR A 244 0.67 -22.90 4.70
N LEU A 245 1.67 -22.80 5.59
CA LEU A 245 2.69 -23.84 5.74
C LEU A 245 2.17 -25.03 6.59
N PRO A 246 2.41 -26.29 6.19
CA PRO A 246 2.14 -27.44 7.04
C PRO A 246 2.92 -27.39 8.36
N SER A 247 2.37 -28.00 9.42
CA SER A 247 2.98 -28.00 10.77
C SER A 247 4.38 -28.62 10.86
N TYR A 248 4.78 -29.44 9.87
CA TYR A 248 6.13 -30.01 9.80
C TYR A 248 7.14 -29.10 9.08
N LEU A 249 6.70 -28.01 8.44
CA LEU A 249 7.57 -27.01 7.83
C LEU A 249 7.63 -25.75 8.69
N ARG A 250 8.79 -25.09 8.67
CA ARG A 250 9.01 -23.82 9.36
C ARG A 250 9.65 -22.83 8.42
N TYR A 251 9.14 -21.60 8.43
CA TYR A 251 9.79 -20.46 7.79
C TYR A 251 11.04 -20.07 8.58
N GLU A 252 12.17 -19.90 7.90
CA GLU A 252 13.44 -19.50 8.53
C GLU A 252 13.83 -18.07 8.15
N SER A 253 13.87 -17.76 6.85
CA SER A 253 14.33 -16.46 6.36
C SER A 253 13.83 -16.19 4.95
N ALA A 254 14.00 -14.96 4.47
CA ALA A 254 13.75 -14.59 3.10
C ALA A 254 14.94 -13.83 2.52
N VAL A 255 15.16 -14.04 1.22
CA VAL A 255 16.26 -13.46 0.45
C VAL A 255 15.76 -12.31 -0.43
N GLN A 256 14.57 -12.46 -1.02
CA GLN A 256 14.00 -11.48 -1.94
C GLN A 256 12.49 -11.40 -1.75
N ASN A 257 11.95 -10.17 -1.70
CA ASN A 257 10.52 -9.89 -1.55
C ASN A 257 9.89 -10.73 -0.42
N PRO A 258 10.28 -10.49 0.85
CA PRO A 258 9.89 -11.32 1.98
C PRO A 258 8.36 -11.30 2.20
N PRO A 259 7.75 -12.44 2.56
CA PRO A 259 6.36 -12.44 3.02
C PRO A 259 6.21 -11.73 4.37
N GLN A 260 4.99 -11.25 4.63
CA GLN A 260 4.51 -11.06 5.99
C GLN A 260 4.25 -12.43 6.62
N VAL A 261 4.80 -12.67 7.81
CA VAL A 261 4.66 -13.93 8.53
C VAL A 261 3.64 -13.74 9.64
N ASN A 262 2.45 -14.32 9.47
CA ASN A 262 1.40 -14.31 10.47
C ASN A 262 1.45 -15.61 11.27
N PRO A 263 1.82 -15.58 12.56
CA PRO A 263 1.83 -16.77 13.40
C PRO A 263 0.39 -17.22 13.66
N GLY A 264 -0.04 -18.30 12.99
CA GLY A 264 -1.23 -19.05 13.37
C GLY A 264 -0.87 -20.14 14.38
N PHE A 265 -1.87 -20.69 15.08
CA PHE A 265 -1.73 -21.81 16.02
C PHE A 265 -0.99 -23.01 15.38
N GLY A 266 0.34 -23.06 15.53
CA GLY A 266 1.20 -24.14 14.99
C GLY A 266 1.35 -24.18 13.46
N VAL A 267 0.93 -23.13 12.75
CA VAL A 267 0.91 -23.03 11.28
C VAL A 267 1.32 -21.61 10.90
N SER A 268 2.39 -21.42 10.13
CA SER A 268 2.77 -20.10 9.62
C SER A 268 1.98 -19.78 8.36
N ASN A 269 1.22 -18.68 8.36
CA ASN A 269 0.66 -18.13 7.13
C ASN A 269 1.64 -17.08 6.58
N LEU A 270 2.06 -17.26 5.33
CA LEU A 270 2.91 -16.34 4.58
C LEU A 270 2.03 -15.55 3.63
N THR A 271 2.04 -14.22 3.77
CA THR A 271 1.23 -13.33 2.95
C THR A 271 2.10 -12.36 2.17
N TRP A 272 1.85 -12.22 0.86
CA TRP A 272 2.44 -11.17 0.04
C TRP A 272 1.36 -10.25 -0.50
N ARG A 273 1.69 -8.96 -0.59
CA ARG A 273 0.93 -7.97 -1.35
C ARG A 273 1.83 -7.41 -2.44
N VAL A 274 1.45 -7.61 -3.69
CA VAL A 274 2.15 -7.06 -4.86
C VAL A 274 1.20 -6.05 -5.50
N PRO A 275 1.53 -4.74 -5.47
CA PRO A 275 0.61 -3.69 -5.91
C PRO A 275 0.10 -3.89 -7.33
N PHE A 276 1.01 -4.20 -8.25
CA PHE A 276 0.72 -4.53 -9.64
C PHE A 276 1.90 -5.26 -10.31
N LEU A 277 1.61 -5.85 -11.47
CA LEU A 277 2.60 -6.36 -12.42
C LEU A 277 2.37 -5.72 -13.77
N MET A 278 3.44 -5.27 -14.41
CA MET A 278 3.43 -4.81 -15.79
C MET A 278 3.53 -6.00 -16.74
N GLN A 279 3.02 -5.88 -17.96
CA GLN A 279 3.28 -6.87 -19.01
C GLN A 279 4.79 -7.07 -19.19
N GLY A 280 5.20 -8.31 -19.45
CA GLY A 280 6.60 -8.69 -19.59
C GLY A 280 7.39 -8.74 -18.28
N GLU A 281 6.76 -8.42 -17.15
CA GLU A 281 7.39 -8.48 -15.83
C GLU A 281 7.39 -9.92 -15.28
N VAL A 282 8.49 -10.25 -14.59
CA VAL A 282 8.59 -11.45 -13.74
C VAL A 282 8.90 -10.99 -12.33
N TRP A 283 7.94 -11.17 -11.43
CA TRP A 283 8.14 -10.94 -10.01
C TRP A 283 8.50 -12.24 -9.31
N THR A 284 9.48 -12.19 -8.39
CA THR A 284 9.92 -13.36 -7.63
C THR A 284 10.01 -13.08 -6.15
N SER A 285 9.59 -14.03 -5.32
CA SER A 285 9.92 -14.10 -3.90
C SER A 285 10.74 -15.35 -3.63
N SER A 286 11.79 -15.21 -2.82
CA SER A 286 12.68 -16.31 -2.44
C SER A 286 12.79 -16.40 -0.93
N PHE A 287 12.45 -17.55 -0.34
CA PHE A 287 12.48 -17.78 1.10
C PHE A 287 12.88 -19.21 1.46
N THR A 288 13.40 -19.40 2.69
CA THR A 288 13.94 -20.68 3.13
C THR A 288 13.02 -21.37 4.13
N LEU A 289 12.80 -22.67 3.92
CA LEU A 289 12.04 -23.54 4.82
C LEU A 289 12.94 -24.62 5.43
N SER A 290 12.65 -25.00 6.68
CA SER A 290 13.20 -26.20 7.32
C SER A 290 12.09 -27.19 7.66
N ALA A 291 12.45 -28.47 7.81
CA ALA A 291 11.51 -29.53 8.18
C ALA A 291 11.79 -30.13 9.56
N GLY A 292 10.74 -30.33 10.34
CA GLY A 292 10.80 -30.93 11.69
C GLY A 292 10.60 -32.45 11.73
N SER A 293 10.13 -33.06 10.65
CA SER A 293 9.86 -34.52 10.59
C SER A 293 10.13 -35.08 9.19
N THR A 294 10.42 -36.38 9.13
CA THR A 294 10.69 -37.09 7.86
C THR A 294 9.43 -37.40 7.08
N GLY A 295 9.55 -37.46 5.76
CA GLY A 295 8.53 -37.97 4.87
C GLY A 295 8.97 -37.88 3.41
N THR A 296 8.24 -38.55 2.53
CA THR A 296 8.48 -38.48 1.07
C THR A 296 7.31 -37.82 0.39
N LYS A 297 7.58 -36.96 -0.60
CA LYS A 297 6.58 -36.18 -1.33
C LYS A 297 5.63 -35.41 -0.41
N LEU A 298 6.18 -34.78 0.63
CA LEU A 298 5.42 -33.93 1.54
C LEU A 298 5.04 -32.62 0.81
N PRO A 299 3.76 -32.19 0.78
CA PRO A 299 3.40 -30.91 0.18
C PRO A 299 4.06 -29.74 0.92
N VAL A 300 4.43 -28.67 0.22
CA VAL A 300 5.04 -27.49 0.87
C VAL A 300 4.05 -26.44 1.34
N ASP A 301 2.75 -26.69 1.14
CA ASP A 301 1.63 -25.90 1.62
C ASP A 301 0.43 -26.74 2.04
N GLN A 302 -0.53 -26.10 2.69
CA GLN A 302 -1.85 -26.62 3.00
C GLN A 302 -2.92 -25.71 2.37
N PRO A 303 -4.00 -26.27 1.80
CA PRO A 303 -5.15 -25.47 1.39
C PRO A 303 -5.86 -24.83 2.60
N PRO A 304 -6.34 -23.58 2.50
CA PRO A 304 -6.23 -22.72 1.33
C PRO A 304 -4.85 -22.06 1.22
N SER A 305 -4.24 -22.22 0.05
CA SER A 305 -3.06 -21.46 -0.38
C SER A 305 -3.37 -20.91 -1.76
N THR A 306 -3.55 -19.60 -1.85
CA THR A 306 -4.20 -18.96 -3.00
C THR A 306 -3.46 -17.70 -3.42
N ILE A 307 -3.72 -17.32 -4.67
CA ILE A 307 -3.44 -15.99 -5.19
C ILE A 307 -4.73 -15.38 -5.70
N SER A 308 -4.97 -14.13 -5.35
CA SER A 308 -6.09 -13.30 -5.82
C SER A 308 -5.54 -12.02 -6.46
N TYR A 309 -6.05 -11.63 -7.61
CA TYR A 309 -5.64 -10.40 -8.30
C TYR A 309 -6.74 -9.87 -9.22
N THR A 310 -6.66 -8.58 -9.57
CA THR A 310 -7.49 -7.95 -10.59
C THR A 310 -6.74 -7.96 -11.91
N ASP A 311 -7.32 -8.54 -12.96
CA ASP A 311 -6.72 -8.56 -14.31
C ASP A 311 -6.86 -7.22 -15.04
N SER A 312 -6.30 -7.14 -16.26
CA SER A 312 -6.36 -5.94 -17.11
C SER A 312 -7.78 -5.56 -17.56
N GLN A 313 -8.78 -6.44 -17.39
CA GLN A 313 -10.19 -6.17 -17.69
C GLN A 313 -10.98 -5.77 -16.45
N GLY A 314 -10.33 -5.69 -15.28
CA GLY A 314 -10.98 -5.38 -14.00
C GLY A 314 -11.67 -6.57 -13.35
N MET A 315 -11.43 -7.80 -13.84
CA MET A 315 -12.00 -9.02 -13.27
C MET A 315 -11.11 -9.52 -12.12
N VAL A 316 -11.74 -9.88 -10.99
CA VAL A 316 -11.03 -10.51 -9.88
C VAL A 316 -10.87 -12.01 -10.17
N ILE A 317 -9.62 -12.46 -10.21
CA ILE A 317 -9.23 -13.84 -10.46
C ILE A 317 -8.63 -14.41 -9.18
N THR A 318 -9.16 -15.54 -8.73
CA THR A 318 -8.61 -16.32 -7.62
C THR A 318 -8.25 -17.72 -8.11
N GLN A 319 -7.03 -18.16 -7.81
CA GLN A 319 -6.57 -19.52 -8.11
C GLN A 319 -5.71 -20.08 -6.98
N ASP A 320 -5.64 -21.41 -6.90
CA ASP A 320 -4.76 -22.10 -5.96
C ASP A 320 -3.29 -21.92 -6.36
N LEU A 321 -2.41 -21.86 -5.36
CA LEU A 321 -0.97 -21.89 -5.60
C LEU A 321 -0.51 -23.27 -6.09
N PRO A 322 0.55 -23.34 -6.91
CA PRO A 322 1.23 -24.59 -7.17
C PRO A 322 1.76 -25.18 -5.86
N ALA A 323 1.47 -26.47 -5.64
CA ALA A 323 1.86 -27.20 -4.43
C ALA A 323 2.97 -28.22 -4.76
N PRO A 324 4.25 -27.81 -4.88
CA PRO A 324 5.33 -28.76 -5.06
C PRO A 324 5.50 -29.62 -3.80
N THR A 325 6.24 -30.73 -3.94
CA THR A 325 6.50 -31.65 -2.83
C THR A 325 7.98 -31.73 -2.51
N ILE A 326 8.30 -31.89 -1.23
CA ILE A 326 9.65 -32.05 -0.70
C ILE A 326 9.87 -33.45 -0.10
N ASP A 327 11.08 -33.99 -0.28
CA ASP A 327 11.53 -35.18 0.44
C ASP A 327 12.35 -34.79 1.67
N VAL A 328 12.00 -35.34 2.83
CA VAL A 328 12.69 -35.08 4.11
C VAL A 328 13.21 -36.38 4.71
N THR A 329 14.53 -36.50 4.82
CA THR A 329 15.21 -37.69 5.36
C THR A 329 15.81 -37.42 6.74
N GLN A 330 16.02 -38.48 7.53
CA GLN A 330 16.92 -38.35 8.69
C GLN A 330 18.35 -38.19 8.19
N GLY A 331 19.11 -37.28 8.80
CA GLY A 331 20.55 -37.24 8.58
C GLY A 331 21.26 -38.49 9.13
N PRO A 332 22.54 -38.69 8.77
CA PRO A 332 23.30 -39.84 9.24
C PRO A 332 23.32 -39.86 10.76
N ASN A 333 22.84 -40.96 11.36
CA ASN A 333 23.04 -41.24 12.77
C ASN A 333 24.54 -41.28 13.04
N VAL A 334 25.12 -40.19 13.52
CA VAL A 334 26.47 -40.22 14.08
C VAL A 334 26.35 -41.02 15.39
N PRO A 335 26.94 -42.22 15.51
CA PRO A 335 26.88 -42.98 16.74
C PRO A 335 27.52 -42.13 17.85
N GLN A 336 26.78 -41.84 18.91
CA GLN A 336 27.40 -41.36 20.14
C GLN A 336 28.47 -42.39 20.57
N PRO A 337 29.64 -41.95 21.07
CA PRO A 337 30.69 -42.86 21.50
C PRO A 337 30.15 -43.92 22.49
N PRO A 338 30.63 -45.17 22.45
CA PRO A 338 30.00 -46.27 23.17
C PRO A 338 30.01 -46.02 24.69
N GLN A 339 28.83 -46.01 25.30
CA GLN A 339 28.70 -46.17 26.75
C GLN A 339 29.12 -47.62 27.11
N GLN A 340 30.04 -47.77 28.07
CA GLN A 340 30.61 -49.08 28.44
C GLN A 340 29.55 -50.06 29.00
N PRO A 341 29.74 -51.39 28.83
CA PRO A 341 28.73 -52.38 29.21
C PRO A 341 28.64 -52.60 30.73
N PRO A 342 27.48 -53.07 31.22
CA PRO A 342 27.21 -53.24 32.65
C PRO A 342 27.86 -54.52 33.20
N SER A 343 28.76 -54.41 34.17
CA SER A 343 29.29 -55.57 34.92
C SER A 343 28.47 -55.84 36.19
N GLN A 344 28.01 -57.09 36.32
CA GLN A 344 27.21 -57.66 37.40
C GLN A 344 27.91 -57.70 38.79
N PRO A 345 27.14 -57.88 39.89
CA PRO A 345 27.44 -57.29 41.20
C PRO A 345 28.13 -58.24 42.20
N PRO A 346 29.11 -57.75 42.97
CA PRO A 346 29.42 -58.31 44.28
C PRO A 346 28.58 -57.60 45.35
N SER A 347 27.80 -58.41 46.07
CA SER A 347 27.12 -58.19 47.36
C SER A 347 27.33 -56.83 48.06
N GLN A 348 26.23 -56.10 48.22
CA GLN A 348 26.09 -54.85 48.98
C GLN A 348 26.63 -54.96 50.41
N PRO A 349 27.48 -54.01 50.83
CA PRO A 349 27.11 -53.05 51.88
C PRO A 349 27.73 -51.64 51.69
N PRO A 350 27.39 -50.66 52.57
CA PRO A 350 26.38 -49.61 52.40
C PRO A 350 26.79 -48.47 51.44
N SER A 351 25.79 -47.85 50.81
CA SER A 351 25.91 -46.69 49.90
C SER A 351 26.59 -45.45 50.54
N GLN A 352 27.54 -44.84 49.82
CA GLN A 352 28.14 -43.52 50.09
C GLN A 352 28.34 -42.74 48.77
N PRO A 353 28.27 -41.40 48.77
CA PRO A 353 27.06 -40.64 48.41
C PRO A 353 27.12 -39.98 47.01
N PRO A 354 26.00 -39.45 46.47
CA PRO A 354 25.94 -38.86 45.13
C PRO A 354 26.79 -37.59 45.00
N SER A 355 27.43 -37.38 43.84
CA SER A 355 27.85 -36.05 43.42
C SER A 355 26.60 -35.19 43.25
N THR A 356 26.36 -34.33 44.23
CA THR A 356 25.32 -33.31 44.23
C THR A 356 25.60 -32.27 43.14
N GLY A 357 25.26 -32.58 41.88
CA GLY A 357 24.93 -31.55 40.92
C GLY A 357 23.61 -30.95 41.39
N VAL A 358 23.67 -29.91 42.21
CA VAL A 358 22.48 -29.20 42.68
C VAL A 358 21.73 -28.71 41.45
N ASN A 359 20.44 -29.06 41.31
CA ASN A 359 19.59 -28.56 40.23
C ASN A 359 19.69 -27.03 40.16
N GLN A 360 19.94 -26.45 38.99
CA GLN A 360 19.93 -24.99 38.88
C GLN A 360 18.48 -24.51 38.69
N PRO A 361 18.08 -23.41 39.35
CA PRO A 361 16.73 -22.90 39.15
C PRO A 361 16.60 -22.24 37.77
N PRO A 362 15.39 -22.25 37.19
CA PRO A 362 15.14 -21.62 35.90
C PRO A 362 15.21 -20.09 35.97
N ILE A 363 15.16 -19.42 34.82
CA ILE A 363 15.03 -17.97 34.67
C ILE A 363 13.64 -17.68 34.11
N ALA A 364 12.83 -16.97 34.90
CA ALA A 364 11.47 -16.59 34.53
C ALA A 364 11.45 -15.24 33.80
N VAL A 365 10.70 -15.14 32.70
CA VAL A 365 10.43 -13.89 31.97
C VAL A 365 8.92 -13.78 31.76
N LEU A 366 8.37 -12.59 32.01
CA LEU A 366 6.93 -12.33 31.91
C LEU A 366 6.67 -11.00 31.20
N LYS A 367 5.81 -11.02 30.18
CA LYS A 367 5.29 -9.82 29.52
C LYS A 367 3.78 -9.93 29.36
N CYS A 368 3.04 -8.87 29.68
CA CYS A 368 1.59 -8.80 29.47
C CYS A 368 1.20 -7.61 28.60
N THR A 369 0.21 -7.79 27.74
CA THR A 369 -0.33 -6.76 26.84
C THR A 369 -1.86 -6.82 26.77
N PRO A 370 -2.55 -5.67 26.71
CA PRO A 370 -2.02 -4.29 26.72
C PRO A 370 -1.56 -3.82 28.12
N ALA A 371 -0.78 -2.74 28.20
CA ALA A 371 -0.30 -2.16 29.47
C ALA A 371 -1.43 -1.52 30.32
N GLN A 372 -2.52 -1.09 29.66
CA GLN A 372 -3.72 -0.50 30.25
C GLN A 372 -4.99 -1.21 29.75
N PRO A 373 -5.31 -2.41 30.26
CA PRO A 373 -6.52 -3.11 29.87
C PRO A 373 -7.79 -2.48 30.46
N VAL A 374 -8.91 -2.62 29.77
CA VAL A 374 -10.24 -2.26 30.30
C VAL A 374 -10.75 -3.40 31.19
N LEU A 375 -11.51 -3.06 32.24
CA LEU A 375 -12.18 -4.03 33.11
C LEU A 375 -12.94 -5.09 32.29
N ASP A 376 -12.87 -6.35 32.71
CA ASP A 376 -13.44 -7.53 32.04
C ASP A 376 -12.89 -7.86 30.64
N ALA A 377 -11.95 -7.06 30.12
CA ALA A 377 -11.27 -7.37 28.87
C ALA A 377 -10.09 -8.32 29.08
N ALA A 378 -9.86 -9.22 28.13
CA ALA A 378 -8.77 -10.19 28.20
C ALA A 378 -7.40 -9.52 28.01
N VAL A 379 -6.50 -9.77 28.94
CA VAL A 379 -5.07 -9.49 28.88
C VAL A 379 -4.34 -10.73 28.42
N THR A 380 -3.42 -10.58 27.47
CA THR A 380 -2.53 -11.67 27.06
C THR A 380 -1.24 -11.58 27.87
N CYS A 381 -0.85 -12.67 28.53
CA CYS A 381 0.41 -12.77 29.26
C CYS A 381 1.26 -13.91 28.70
N ASP A 382 2.53 -13.59 28.44
CA ASP A 382 3.49 -14.43 27.73
C ASP A 382 4.72 -14.69 28.61
N GLY A 383 4.93 -15.96 28.92
CA GLY A 383 6.06 -16.51 29.67
C GLY A 383 7.14 -17.16 28.81
N SER A 384 7.01 -17.13 27.48
CA SER A 384 7.84 -17.91 26.52
C SER A 384 9.31 -17.51 26.50
N GLY A 385 9.64 -16.34 27.02
CA GLY A 385 11.03 -15.91 27.24
C GLY A 385 11.74 -16.62 28.39
N SER A 386 11.07 -17.51 29.14
CA SER A 386 11.66 -18.25 30.26
C SER A 386 12.55 -19.41 29.78
N SER A 387 13.60 -19.71 30.53
CA SER A 387 14.60 -20.75 30.16
C SER A 387 15.19 -21.43 31.38
N ASP A 388 15.64 -22.68 31.26
CA ASP A 388 16.35 -23.39 32.34
C ASP A 388 17.79 -23.76 31.92
N PRO A 389 18.83 -23.41 32.72
CA PRO A 389 20.23 -23.63 32.33
C PRO A 389 20.67 -25.09 32.21
N ASP A 390 20.05 -26.02 32.94
CA ASP A 390 20.43 -27.43 32.96
C ASP A 390 19.26 -28.40 32.66
N GLY A 391 18.16 -27.88 32.11
CA GLY A 391 16.91 -28.62 31.87
C GLY A 391 15.92 -27.87 30.97
N THR A 392 14.63 -28.13 31.18
CA THR A 392 13.51 -27.55 30.41
C THR A 392 12.36 -27.14 31.32
N ILE A 393 11.66 -26.06 30.96
CA ILE A 393 10.44 -25.66 31.68
C ILE A 393 9.29 -26.58 31.31
N VAL A 394 8.68 -27.21 32.31
CA VAL A 394 7.57 -28.15 32.12
C VAL A 394 6.23 -27.59 32.60
N LYS A 395 6.24 -26.46 33.30
CA LYS A 395 5.03 -25.92 33.95
C LYS A 395 5.10 -24.41 34.19
N TYR A 396 3.97 -23.75 33.96
CA TYR A 396 3.74 -22.31 34.18
C TYR A 396 2.56 -22.14 35.14
N GLN A 397 2.74 -21.38 36.22
CA GLN A 397 1.72 -21.11 37.22
C GLN A 397 1.55 -19.60 37.38
N TRP A 398 0.31 -19.14 37.31
CA TRP A 398 -0.03 -17.71 37.22
C TRP A 398 -0.83 -17.29 38.45
N ASP A 399 -0.38 -16.24 39.12
CA ASP A 399 -1.07 -15.57 40.22
C ASP A 399 -1.44 -14.17 39.71
N TRP A 400 -2.73 -13.95 39.48
CA TRP A 400 -3.23 -12.78 38.78
C TRP A 400 -3.36 -11.57 39.70
N ASN A 401 -3.57 -11.80 40.99
CA ASN A 401 -3.87 -10.77 41.97
C ASN A 401 -2.73 -10.57 43.00
N ASN A 402 -1.64 -11.33 42.87
CA ASN A 402 -0.49 -11.36 43.75
C ASN A 402 -0.89 -11.62 45.22
N ASP A 403 -1.87 -12.50 45.44
CA ASP A 403 -2.29 -12.94 46.77
C ASP A 403 -1.43 -14.08 47.36
N GLY A 404 -0.49 -14.59 46.56
CA GLY A 404 0.40 -15.68 46.93
C GLY A 404 -0.15 -17.08 46.63
N LYS A 405 -1.28 -17.18 45.93
CA LYS A 405 -1.84 -18.42 45.38
C LYS A 405 -1.88 -18.35 43.87
N PHE A 406 -1.55 -19.47 43.22
CA PHE A 406 -1.67 -19.57 41.77
C PHE A 406 -3.12 -19.89 41.39
N ASP A 407 -3.67 -19.02 40.55
CA ASP A 407 -5.03 -19.09 40.04
C ASP A 407 -5.15 -19.95 38.78
N ALA A 408 -4.06 -20.07 38.01
CA ALA A 408 -4.00 -20.90 36.81
C ALA A 408 -2.67 -21.68 36.71
N GLU A 409 -2.74 -22.89 36.16
CA GLU A 409 -1.58 -23.73 35.85
C GLU A 409 -1.69 -24.21 34.40
N THR A 410 -0.63 -24.03 33.61
CA THR A 410 -0.58 -24.39 32.20
C THR A 410 0.73 -25.10 31.86
N THR A 411 0.71 -25.89 30.78
CA THR A 411 1.93 -26.44 30.14
C THR A 411 2.44 -25.53 29.03
N GLU A 412 1.58 -24.68 28.49
CA GLU A 412 1.91 -23.66 27.48
C GLU A 412 2.31 -22.32 28.15
N PRO A 413 3.25 -21.56 27.56
CA PRO A 413 3.78 -20.33 28.14
C PRO A 413 2.86 -19.10 27.98
N ILE A 414 1.81 -19.16 27.15
CA ILE A 414 0.91 -18.04 26.88
C ILE A 414 -0.46 -18.34 27.49
N THR A 415 -1.03 -17.36 28.19
CA THR A 415 -2.36 -17.46 28.78
C THR A 415 -3.12 -16.13 28.69
N TYR A 416 -4.44 -16.18 28.85
CA TYR A 416 -5.34 -15.03 28.80
C TYR A 416 -6.07 -14.87 30.13
N HIS A 417 -6.19 -13.64 30.63
CA HIS A 417 -6.89 -13.35 31.87
C HIS A 417 -7.64 -12.02 31.81
N ALA A 418 -8.85 -11.98 32.36
CA ALA A 418 -9.65 -10.76 32.47
C ALA A 418 -9.77 -10.36 33.95
N PHE A 419 -9.49 -9.10 34.25
CA PHE A 419 -9.56 -8.56 35.60
C PHE A 419 -10.97 -8.05 35.90
N ASP A 420 -11.49 -8.43 37.06
CA ASP A 420 -12.81 -8.05 37.58
C ASP A 420 -12.79 -6.81 38.48
N SER A 421 -11.61 -6.20 38.66
CA SER A 421 -11.39 -4.99 39.45
C SER A 421 -10.45 -4.00 38.76
N GLU A 422 -10.79 -2.71 38.83
CA GLU A 422 -9.95 -1.63 38.33
C GLU A 422 -8.77 -1.31 39.26
N GLY A 423 -7.78 -0.59 38.72
CA GLY A 423 -6.59 -0.18 39.45
C GLY A 423 -5.34 -0.93 39.03
N THR A 424 -4.27 -0.76 39.80
CA THR A 424 -2.98 -1.40 39.48
C THR A 424 -3.02 -2.87 39.89
N GLN A 425 -2.95 -3.77 38.91
CA GLN A 425 -2.88 -5.21 39.11
C GLN A 425 -1.43 -5.68 38.98
N THR A 426 -0.97 -6.53 39.91
CA THR A 426 0.37 -7.14 39.86
C THR A 426 0.21 -8.61 39.55
N ILE A 427 0.84 -9.05 38.47
CA ILE A 427 0.76 -10.42 37.97
C ILE A 427 2.08 -11.11 38.27
N VAL A 428 2.02 -12.35 38.76
CA VAL A 428 3.19 -13.19 39.02
C VAL A 428 3.12 -14.45 38.18
N LEU A 429 4.20 -14.74 37.47
CA LEU A 429 4.42 -16.03 36.82
C LEU A 429 5.45 -16.82 37.61
N GLN A 430 5.16 -18.07 37.97
CA GLN A 430 6.14 -19.08 38.40
C GLN A 430 6.33 -20.11 37.30
N VAL A 431 7.59 -20.39 36.95
CA VAL A 431 7.96 -21.49 36.05
C VAL A 431 8.62 -22.61 36.85
N THR A 432 8.36 -23.87 36.49
CA THR A 432 8.97 -25.07 37.08
C THR A 432 9.72 -25.87 36.01
N ASP A 433 10.95 -26.26 36.32
CA ASP A 433 11.78 -27.10 35.44
C ASP A 433 11.44 -28.60 35.59
N ASP A 434 12.03 -29.45 34.73
CA ASP A 434 11.85 -30.90 34.70
C ASP A 434 12.41 -31.64 35.92
N LYS A 435 13.18 -30.96 36.77
CA LYS A 435 13.80 -31.49 38.00
C LYS A 435 13.17 -30.88 39.27
N GLY A 436 12.15 -30.06 39.13
CA GLY A 436 11.33 -29.49 40.18
C GLY A 436 11.83 -28.18 40.81
N ALA A 437 12.90 -27.53 40.32
CA ALA A 437 13.20 -26.17 40.77
C ALA A 437 12.32 -25.14 40.05
N THR A 438 12.21 -23.95 40.65
CA THR A 438 11.26 -22.93 40.21
C THR A 438 11.85 -21.53 40.27
N ALA A 439 11.32 -20.63 39.46
CA ALA A 439 11.62 -19.20 39.48
C ALA A 439 10.39 -18.37 39.16
N GLN A 440 10.39 -17.09 39.57
CA GLN A 440 9.26 -16.19 39.39
C GLN A 440 9.63 -14.89 38.67
N ALA A 441 8.70 -14.36 37.88
CA ALA A 441 8.73 -13.02 37.29
C ALA A 441 7.44 -12.27 37.60
N LYS A 442 7.49 -10.93 37.67
CA LYS A 442 6.33 -10.09 37.96
C LYS A 442 6.20 -8.94 36.96
N THR A 443 4.97 -8.54 36.68
CA THR A 443 4.65 -7.32 35.92
C THR A 443 3.43 -6.62 36.50
N THR A 444 3.29 -5.32 36.24
CA THR A 444 2.15 -4.52 36.71
C THR A 444 1.40 -3.89 35.55
N LEU A 445 0.07 -3.89 35.60
CA LEU A 445 -0.83 -3.25 34.63
C LEU A 445 -1.79 -2.31 35.36
N THR A 446 -2.32 -1.30 34.67
CA THR A 446 -3.37 -0.43 35.23
C THR A 446 -4.70 -0.71 34.52
N VAL A 447 -5.62 -1.40 35.22
CA VAL A 447 -6.96 -1.73 34.72
C VAL A 447 -7.90 -0.52 34.91
N ILE A 448 -8.68 -0.17 33.90
CA ILE A 448 -9.61 0.99 33.92
C ILE A 448 -11.08 0.55 33.74
N THR A 449 -12.05 1.19 34.43
CA THR A 449 -13.50 0.85 34.40
C THR A 449 -14.27 1.27 33.13
N GLY A 450 -13.61 1.86 32.14
CA GLY A 450 -14.23 2.30 30.90
C GLY A 450 -13.46 3.43 30.23
N LEU A 451 -13.70 3.64 28.93
CA LEU A 451 -13.19 4.82 28.23
C LEU A 451 -14.01 6.07 28.64
N PRO A 452 -13.41 7.28 28.67
CA PRO A 452 -14.16 8.52 28.88
C PRO A 452 -15.38 8.61 27.96
N ALA A 453 -16.48 9.16 28.49
CA ALA A 453 -17.84 9.09 27.97
C ALA A 453 -18.01 9.41 26.46
N ALA A 454 -17.78 8.42 25.61
CA ALA A 454 -18.18 8.41 24.19
C ALA A 454 -18.72 7.05 23.73
N ALA A 455 -18.81 6.04 24.62
CA ALA A 455 -19.17 4.66 24.29
C ALA A 455 -20.55 4.22 24.79
N ALA A 456 -21.57 5.09 24.74
CA ALA A 456 -22.93 4.75 25.16
C ALA A 456 -24.00 5.20 24.16
N ALA A 457 -24.03 4.59 22.97
CA ALA A 457 -25.24 4.56 22.14
C ALA A 457 -25.20 3.42 21.11
N SER A 458 -25.66 2.24 21.53
CA SER A 458 -26.23 1.24 20.63
C SER A 458 -27.52 0.72 21.25
N ALA A 459 -28.64 1.32 20.85
CA ALA A 459 -29.95 0.72 21.02
C ALA A 459 -30.89 1.23 19.92
N MET A 460 -31.24 0.29 19.04
CA MET A 460 -32.45 0.23 18.20
C MET A 460 -32.61 1.26 17.07
N PHE A 461 -32.46 0.80 15.82
CA PHE A 461 -33.45 1.09 14.77
C PHE A 461 -33.64 -0.11 13.84
N THR A 462 -34.81 -0.72 13.94
CA THR A 462 -35.39 -1.64 12.97
C THR A 462 -36.03 -0.84 11.84
N SER A 463 -35.48 -0.87 10.63
CA SER A 463 -36.20 -1.06 9.36
C SER A 463 -35.27 -0.78 8.17
N ASN A 464 -35.32 -1.71 7.23
CA ASN A 464 -34.40 -1.97 6.12
C ASN A 464 -34.68 -1.05 4.90
N PRO A 465 -33.70 -0.28 4.38
CA PRO A 465 -33.68 0.15 2.98
C PRO A 465 -32.93 -0.89 2.13
N GLN A 466 -33.50 -1.30 0.99
CA GLN A 466 -32.93 -2.33 0.11
C GLN A 466 -31.51 -1.99 -0.35
N PHE A 467 -30.54 -2.78 0.08
CA PHE A 467 -29.16 -2.81 -0.42
C PHE A 467 -29.04 -3.75 -1.64
N PRO A 468 -28.10 -3.51 -2.57
CA PRO A 468 -27.76 -4.47 -3.62
C PRO A 468 -27.10 -5.73 -3.04
N ASP A 469 -27.32 -6.90 -3.67
CA ASP A 469 -26.97 -8.23 -3.11
C ASP A 469 -25.48 -8.41 -2.77
N TRP A 470 -24.57 -7.69 -3.42
CA TRP A 470 -23.14 -7.73 -3.10
C TRP A 470 -22.80 -7.06 -1.76
N LEU A 471 -23.68 -6.21 -1.24
CA LEU A 471 -23.55 -5.52 0.04
C LEU A 471 -24.24 -6.27 1.20
N LEU A 472 -25.24 -7.13 0.91
CA LEU A 472 -25.88 -7.99 1.92
C LEU A 472 -24.98 -9.12 2.41
N PHE A 473 -23.88 -9.41 1.72
CA PHE A 473 -22.88 -10.37 2.18
C PHE A 473 -21.89 -9.78 3.21
N TYR A 474 -21.87 -8.45 3.39
CA TYR A 474 -20.86 -7.71 4.17
C TYR A 474 -21.37 -6.98 5.42
N ILE A 475 -22.69 -6.97 5.69
CA ILE A 475 -23.26 -6.26 6.84
C ILE A 475 -23.98 -7.25 7.76
N GLY A 476 -23.22 -8.06 8.51
CA GLY A 476 -23.76 -8.94 9.54
C GLY A 476 -23.78 -8.30 10.94
N ASP A 477 -22.80 -7.44 11.23
CA ASP A 477 -22.38 -7.22 12.62
C ASP A 477 -21.80 -5.81 12.91
N GLY A 478 -21.62 -4.97 11.88
CA GLY A 478 -21.30 -3.54 12.08
C GLY A 478 -19.91 -3.23 12.63
N VAL A 479 -18.92 -4.12 12.44
CA VAL A 479 -17.51 -3.88 12.80
C VAL A 479 -16.67 -3.76 11.52
N PHE A 480 -15.97 -2.64 11.36
CA PHE A 480 -14.94 -2.44 10.34
C PHE A 480 -13.60 -3.07 10.78
N SER A 481 -12.92 -3.75 9.87
CA SER A 481 -11.55 -4.27 10.00
C SER A 481 -10.49 -3.23 9.63
N ASP A 482 -9.25 -3.44 10.09
CA ASP A 482 -8.09 -2.58 9.82
C ASP A 482 -7.75 -2.42 8.32
N GLU A 483 -8.26 -3.33 7.47
CA GLU A 483 -8.09 -3.34 6.02
C GLU A 483 -9.14 -2.45 5.33
N GLU A 484 -10.38 -2.43 5.84
CA GLU A 484 -11.50 -1.62 5.35
C GLU A 484 -11.36 -0.14 5.74
N ALA A 485 -10.71 0.12 6.88
CA ALA A 485 -10.28 1.43 7.33
C ALA A 485 -9.28 2.13 6.39
N ARG A 486 -8.29 1.35 5.91
CA ARG A 486 -7.26 1.82 4.98
C ARG A 486 -7.82 2.05 3.58
N ASP A 487 -8.75 1.20 3.12
CA ASP A 487 -9.44 1.40 1.82
C ASP A 487 -10.33 2.66 1.85
N CYS A 488 -10.97 2.98 2.99
CA CYS A 488 -11.72 4.23 3.11
C CYS A 488 -10.83 5.48 3.11
N SER A 489 -9.74 5.50 3.89
CA SER A 489 -8.77 6.61 3.93
C SER A 489 -8.10 6.84 2.56
N ALA A 490 -7.79 5.76 1.84
CA ALA A 490 -7.20 5.82 0.50
C ALA A 490 -8.18 6.37 -0.57
N ARG A 491 -9.50 6.27 -0.36
CA ARG A 491 -10.53 6.67 -1.34
C ARG A 491 -11.00 8.13 -1.24
N PHE A 492 -10.84 8.80 -0.09
CA PHE A 492 -11.56 10.06 0.17
C PHE A 492 -10.75 11.26 0.70
N ALA A 493 -9.41 11.21 0.73
CA ALA A 493 -8.55 12.41 0.86
C ALA A 493 -8.91 13.40 2.01
N ALA A 494 -9.04 12.90 3.25
CA ALA A 494 -9.18 13.75 4.44
C ALA A 494 -7.90 13.65 5.32
N ASP A 495 -7.43 14.79 5.85
CA ASP A 495 -6.24 14.89 6.69
C ASP A 495 -6.38 14.08 8.00
N ILE A 496 -5.79 12.89 8.06
CA ILE A 496 -5.59 12.13 9.30
C ILE A 496 -4.08 11.94 9.51
N TYR A 497 -3.52 12.69 10.46
CA TYR A 497 -2.09 12.67 10.80
C TYR A 497 -1.72 11.44 11.64
N ILE A 498 -0.63 10.72 11.29
CA ILE A 498 -0.13 9.56 12.08
C ILE A 498 1.40 9.57 12.26
N PRO A 499 1.91 9.80 13.48
CA PRO A 499 3.27 9.43 13.88
C PRO A 499 3.29 8.04 14.54
N GLY A 500 4.14 7.13 14.05
CA GLY A 500 4.44 5.83 14.69
C GLY A 500 3.24 4.86 14.71
N THR A 501 3.04 4.12 13.63
CA THR A 501 1.83 3.34 13.37
C THR A 501 1.69 2.03 14.16
N GLN A 502 0.81 2.05 15.17
CA GLN A 502 -0.16 1.01 15.53
C GLN A 502 -1.50 1.72 15.77
N TYR A 503 -2.50 1.68 14.88
CA TYR A 503 -3.82 2.25 15.21
C TYR A 503 -5.03 1.58 14.55
N ARG A 504 -6.06 1.47 15.40
CA ARG A 504 -7.50 1.21 15.19
C ARG A 504 -8.19 2.54 14.84
N LEU A 505 -9.18 2.53 13.95
CA LEU A 505 -10.04 3.69 13.69
C LEU A 505 -10.88 4.08 14.91
N THR A 506 -11.15 5.38 15.06
CA THR A 506 -12.15 5.89 16.00
C THR A 506 -13.57 5.79 15.38
N PRO A 507 -14.65 5.80 16.17
CA PRO A 507 -16.03 5.93 15.66
C PRO A 507 -16.27 7.19 14.82
N GLU A 508 -15.49 8.25 15.06
CA GLU A 508 -15.53 9.52 14.32
C GLU A 508 -14.94 9.35 12.90
N ASP A 509 -13.88 8.56 12.74
CA ASP A 509 -13.30 8.22 11.43
C ASP A 509 -14.26 7.38 10.56
N ALA A 510 -14.99 6.44 11.18
CA ALA A 510 -15.99 5.61 10.49
C ALA A 510 -17.21 6.43 10.04
N THR A 511 -17.62 7.42 10.83
CA THR A 511 -18.72 8.35 10.49
C THR A 511 -18.32 9.25 9.31
N THR A 512 -17.09 9.77 9.34
CA THR A 512 -16.49 10.55 8.26
C THR A 512 -16.41 9.73 6.96
N CYS A 513 -16.00 8.47 7.05
CA CYS A 513 -16.01 7.51 5.96
C CYS A 513 -17.40 7.29 5.32
N MET A 514 -18.43 7.13 6.14
CA MET A 514 -19.81 6.99 5.67
C MET A 514 -20.31 8.25 4.96
N GLN A 515 -19.98 9.43 5.48
CA GLN A 515 -20.35 10.71 4.88
C GLN A 515 -19.66 10.93 3.53
N LEU A 516 -18.38 10.60 3.39
CA LEU A 516 -17.64 10.73 2.13
C LEU A 516 -18.15 9.75 1.04
N ASN A 517 -18.57 8.55 1.43
CA ASN A 517 -19.26 7.64 0.51
C ASN A 517 -20.61 8.21 0.03
N GLN A 518 -21.38 8.89 0.90
CA GLN A 518 -22.60 9.58 0.48
C GLN A 518 -22.33 10.71 -0.53
N VAL A 519 -21.24 11.47 -0.34
CA VAL A 519 -20.81 12.50 -1.31
C VAL A 519 -20.50 11.88 -2.67
N THR A 520 -19.87 10.71 -2.69
CA THR A 520 -19.52 9.99 -3.92
C THR A 520 -20.74 9.48 -4.67
N GLN A 521 -21.69 8.89 -3.94
CA GLN A 521 -22.97 8.45 -4.50
C GLN A 521 -23.79 9.63 -5.02
N PHE A 522 -23.74 10.77 -4.33
CA PHE A 522 -24.37 12.01 -4.78
C PHE A 522 -23.75 12.50 -6.09
N MET A 523 -22.42 12.59 -6.19
CA MET A 523 -21.75 13.03 -7.42
C MET A 523 -22.04 12.11 -8.62
N ALA A 524 -22.21 10.81 -8.39
CA ALA A 524 -22.56 9.87 -9.46
C ALA A 524 -23.92 10.19 -10.14
N GLN A 525 -24.81 10.92 -9.48
CA GLN A 525 -26.10 11.36 -10.03
C GLN A 525 -25.99 12.60 -10.93
N TYR A 526 -24.87 13.33 -10.84
CA TYR A 526 -24.65 14.61 -11.51
C TYR A 526 -23.42 14.54 -12.42
N LYS A 527 -23.25 13.43 -13.15
CA LYS A 527 -22.18 13.32 -14.14
C LYS A 527 -22.43 14.24 -15.34
N ASP A 528 -23.69 14.35 -15.78
CA ASP A 528 -24.12 15.31 -16.80
C ASP A 528 -24.58 16.62 -16.12
N PRO A 529 -24.01 17.79 -16.49
CA PRO A 529 -24.45 19.09 -15.99
C PRO A 529 -25.96 19.36 -16.11
N LYS A 530 -26.64 18.76 -17.09
CA LYS A 530 -28.10 18.90 -17.27
C LYS A 530 -28.90 18.31 -16.11
N ASP A 531 -28.41 17.24 -15.50
CA ASP A 531 -29.05 16.63 -14.33
C ASP A 531 -28.91 17.56 -13.11
N ALA A 532 -27.80 18.28 -13.00
CA ALA A 532 -27.61 19.29 -11.96
C ALA A 532 -28.55 20.49 -12.15
N GLU A 533 -28.71 20.96 -13.39
CA GLU A 533 -29.65 22.03 -13.74
C GLU A 533 -31.09 21.65 -13.42
N ALA A 534 -31.50 20.41 -13.75
CA ALA A 534 -32.81 19.87 -13.40
C ALA A 534 -33.05 19.79 -11.88
N ALA A 535 -31.98 19.58 -11.10
CA ALA A 535 -32.00 19.59 -9.63
C ALA A 535 -31.92 21.00 -9.00
N GLY A 536 -31.93 22.06 -9.82
CA GLY A 536 -31.98 23.45 -9.35
C GLY A 536 -30.61 24.07 -9.07
N TYR A 537 -29.51 23.46 -9.53
CA TYR A 537 -28.22 24.14 -9.60
C TYR A 537 -28.19 25.08 -10.81
N ALA A 538 -27.62 26.26 -10.65
CA ALA A 538 -27.43 27.22 -11.73
C ALA A 538 -25.94 27.41 -11.99
N ALA A 539 -25.55 27.50 -13.26
CA ALA A 539 -24.17 27.80 -13.63
C ALA A 539 -23.76 29.17 -13.07
N MET A 540 -22.76 29.18 -12.17
CA MET A 540 -21.99 30.37 -11.86
C MET A 540 -20.79 30.37 -12.81
N GLY A 541 -20.55 31.50 -13.48
CA GLY A 541 -19.52 31.65 -14.52
C GLY A 541 -18.11 31.14 -14.12
N PRO A 542 -17.16 31.15 -15.06
CA PRO A 542 -15.87 30.47 -14.88
C PRO A 542 -15.14 30.98 -13.62
N VAL A 543 -14.86 30.08 -12.68
CA VAL A 543 -14.16 30.37 -11.41
C VAL A 543 -12.72 30.84 -11.65
N ILE A 544 -12.18 30.49 -12.82
CA ILE A 544 -10.93 31.00 -13.40
C ILE A 544 -11.21 31.22 -14.89
N ALA A 545 -10.86 32.40 -15.42
CA ALA A 545 -11.12 32.73 -16.82
C ALA A 545 -10.62 31.60 -17.76
N LYS A 546 -11.59 30.91 -18.39
CA LYS A 546 -11.49 29.99 -19.55
C LYS A 546 -11.33 28.47 -19.36
N VAL A 547 -11.43 27.84 -18.18
CA VAL A 547 -11.21 26.36 -18.20
C VAL A 547 -11.93 25.43 -17.20
N GLY A 548 -12.71 25.94 -16.23
CA GLY A 548 -13.60 25.11 -15.37
C GLY A 548 -14.96 25.78 -15.13
N GLN A 549 -16.02 24.99 -14.93
CA GLN A 549 -17.40 25.48 -14.76
C GLN A 549 -17.94 25.09 -13.38
N SER A 550 -18.50 26.05 -12.65
CA SER A 550 -19.15 25.79 -11.35
C SER A 550 -20.66 25.90 -11.45
N TYR A 551 -21.35 25.08 -10.67
CA TYR A 551 -22.81 25.07 -10.58
C TYR A 551 -23.20 25.23 -9.12
N VAL A 552 -24.06 26.20 -8.81
CA VAL A 552 -24.41 26.55 -7.43
C VAL A 552 -25.90 26.39 -7.20
N ASN A 553 -26.27 25.76 -6.09
CA ASN A 553 -27.64 25.71 -5.62
C ASN A 553 -27.85 26.71 -4.47
N ALA A 554 -28.31 27.91 -4.82
CA ALA A 554 -28.56 28.97 -3.84
C ALA A 554 -29.65 28.60 -2.80
N GLY A 555 -30.50 27.62 -3.10
CA GLY A 555 -31.49 27.06 -2.17
C GLY A 555 -30.88 26.30 -1.00
N PHE A 556 -29.61 25.89 -1.09
CA PHE A 556 -28.87 25.19 -0.03
C PHE A 556 -28.03 26.11 0.84
N LEU A 557 -27.72 27.34 0.39
CA LEU A 557 -26.92 28.31 1.16
C LEU A 557 -27.58 28.77 2.46
N LYS A 558 -28.92 28.66 2.57
CA LYS A 558 -29.69 29.07 3.75
C LYS A 558 -30.11 27.88 4.63
N LYS A 559 -29.67 26.67 4.30
CA LYS A 559 -30.00 25.44 5.03
C LYS A 559 -28.79 24.97 5.82
N PRO A 560 -28.98 24.20 6.91
CA PRO A 560 -27.89 23.55 7.60
C PRO A 560 -27.04 22.72 6.63
N LEU A 561 -25.74 22.73 6.85
CA LEU A 561 -24.77 21.91 6.11
C LEU A 561 -25.16 20.43 6.19
N ASP A 562 -25.07 19.74 5.07
CA ASP A 562 -25.46 18.34 4.92
C ASP A 562 -24.64 17.69 3.81
N ALA A 563 -23.98 16.58 4.12
CA ALA A 563 -23.06 15.90 3.21
C ALA A 563 -23.77 15.46 1.92
N SER A 564 -25.06 15.15 1.99
CA SER A 564 -25.88 14.78 0.84
C SER A 564 -26.35 15.97 -0.01
N ARG A 565 -26.02 17.22 0.37
CA ARG A 565 -26.49 18.45 -0.28
C ARG A 565 -25.39 19.50 -0.45
N PRO A 566 -24.35 19.24 -1.27
CA PRO A 566 -23.31 20.24 -1.55
C PRO A 566 -23.88 21.51 -2.17
N GLN A 567 -23.36 22.68 -1.79
CA GLN A 567 -23.84 23.96 -2.33
C GLN A 567 -23.28 24.24 -3.72
N VAL A 568 -22.12 23.67 -4.06
CA VAL A 568 -21.40 23.90 -5.32
C VAL A 568 -20.93 22.57 -5.92
N LEU A 569 -21.17 22.40 -7.22
CA LEU A 569 -20.59 21.34 -8.04
C LEU A 569 -19.50 21.93 -8.94
N LEU A 570 -18.40 21.19 -9.11
CA LEU A 570 -17.24 21.59 -9.91
C LEU A 570 -17.14 20.66 -11.12
N TYR A 571 -17.11 21.23 -12.33
CA TYR A 571 -16.93 20.50 -13.57
C TYR A 571 -15.71 21.00 -14.33
N GLU A 572 -15.00 20.06 -14.96
CA GLU A 572 -13.86 20.31 -15.82
C GLU A 572 -14.11 19.77 -17.22
N LYS A 573 -13.37 20.28 -18.20
CA LYS A 573 -13.40 19.73 -19.57
C LYS A 573 -12.34 18.66 -19.72
N ASP A 574 -12.72 17.51 -20.26
CA ASP A 574 -11.78 16.48 -20.66
C ASP A 574 -11.02 16.86 -21.96
N SER A 575 -10.15 15.97 -22.42
CA SER A 575 -9.37 16.16 -23.66
C SER A 575 -10.23 16.31 -24.93
N SER A 576 -11.50 15.91 -24.89
CA SER A 576 -12.48 16.06 -25.98
C SER A 576 -13.29 17.37 -25.87
N GLY A 577 -13.19 18.07 -24.75
CA GLY A 577 -13.91 19.30 -24.44
C GLY A 577 -15.25 19.09 -23.74
N GLU A 578 -15.60 17.85 -23.38
CA GLU A 578 -16.82 17.48 -22.67
C GLU A 578 -16.66 17.71 -21.16
N LEU A 579 -17.72 18.18 -20.51
CA LEU A 579 -17.69 18.45 -19.08
C LEU A 579 -17.87 17.16 -18.28
N TYR A 580 -16.97 16.92 -17.33
CA TYR A 580 -17.11 15.86 -16.33
C TYR A 580 -17.07 16.48 -14.93
N ILE A 581 -17.85 15.92 -14.00
CA ILE A 581 -17.83 16.35 -12.60
C ILE A 581 -16.47 16.03 -12.02
N ALA A 582 -15.81 16.99 -11.39
CA ALA A 582 -14.48 16.84 -10.81
C ALA A 582 -14.49 16.86 -9.27
N GLY A 583 -15.51 17.49 -8.67
CA GLY A 583 -15.64 17.55 -7.21
C GLY A 583 -16.83 18.38 -6.75
N VAL A 584 -16.97 18.52 -5.43
CA VAL A 584 -18.00 19.35 -4.80
C VAL A 584 -17.41 20.30 -3.77
N ARG A 585 -18.11 21.40 -3.49
CA ARG A 585 -17.70 22.36 -2.46
C ARG A 585 -18.87 22.74 -1.56
N TYR A 586 -18.58 22.74 -0.26
CA TYR A 586 -19.44 23.21 0.81
C TYR A 586 -18.97 24.59 1.27
N ILE A 587 -19.91 25.48 1.54
CA ILE A 587 -19.61 26.86 1.92
C ILE A 587 -20.49 27.24 3.12
N SER A 588 -19.88 27.82 4.15
CA SER A 588 -20.55 28.30 5.36
C SER A 588 -20.08 29.71 5.74
N THR A 589 -20.99 30.49 6.30
CA THR A 589 -20.68 31.77 6.98
C THR A 589 -20.46 31.59 8.49
N ASP A 590 -20.76 30.41 9.01
CA ASP A 590 -20.61 30.04 10.42
C ASP A 590 -19.26 29.30 10.62
N PRO A 591 -18.31 29.86 11.40
CA PRO A 591 -17.01 29.28 11.67
C PRO A 591 -17.06 27.96 12.45
N ASP A 592 -18.14 27.72 13.19
CA ASP A 592 -18.29 26.55 14.05
C ASP A 592 -19.09 25.43 13.35
N ALA A 593 -19.53 25.66 12.11
CA ALA A 593 -20.27 24.69 11.33
C ALA A 593 -19.34 23.57 10.83
N SER A 594 -19.58 22.33 11.28
CA SER A 594 -18.81 21.15 10.89
C SER A 594 -19.67 20.16 10.11
N LEU A 595 -19.17 19.71 8.97
CA LEU A 595 -19.78 18.67 8.12
C LEU A 595 -19.09 17.30 8.30
N LEU A 596 -17.77 17.32 8.49
CA LEU A 596 -16.89 16.19 8.77
C LEU A 596 -16.14 16.54 10.06
N GLU A 597 -16.33 15.75 11.12
CA GLU A 597 -15.62 15.97 12.37
C GLU A 597 -14.10 15.87 12.11
N THR A 598 -13.29 16.65 12.86
CA THR A 598 -11.83 16.85 12.73
C THR A 598 -11.29 17.74 11.58
N THR A 599 -12.11 18.25 10.65
CA THR A 599 -11.60 19.04 9.50
C THR A 599 -11.55 20.56 9.76
N LYS A 600 -10.41 21.22 9.51
CA LYS A 600 -10.30 22.70 9.55
C LYS A 600 -10.64 23.29 8.17
N TRP A 601 -11.60 24.22 8.12
CA TRP A 601 -12.06 24.81 6.86
C TRP A 601 -11.19 26.01 6.46
N PRO A 602 -10.60 26.03 5.24
CA PRO A 602 -9.97 27.22 4.68
C PRO A 602 -10.88 28.45 4.71
N VAL A 603 -10.33 29.60 5.13
CA VAL A 603 -11.06 30.86 5.23
C VAL A 603 -10.75 31.75 4.04
N SER A 604 -11.78 32.04 3.22
CA SER A 604 -11.73 33.10 2.23
C SER A 604 -12.09 34.42 2.90
N LYS A 605 -11.26 35.46 2.76
CA LYS A 605 -11.53 36.79 3.33
C LYS A 605 -12.70 37.46 2.61
N ALA A 606 -13.37 38.39 3.28
CA ALA A 606 -14.41 39.19 2.64
C ALA A 606 -13.86 39.94 1.43
N ALA A 607 -14.52 39.80 0.27
CA ALA A 607 -14.00 40.29 -1.00
C ALA A 607 -15.10 40.69 -1.98
N CYS A 608 -14.73 41.63 -2.85
CA CYS A 608 -15.47 42.04 -4.04
C CYS A 608 -14.92 41.26 -5.25
N GLN A 609 -15.78 40.52 -5.94
CA GLN A 609 -15.47 39.79 -7.16
C GLN A 609 -15.93 40.56 -8.41
N PHE A 610 -15.08 40.62 -9.43
CA PHE A 610 -15.34 41.32 -10.68
C PHE A 610 -15.50 40.34 -11.85
N ALA A 611 -16.13 40.79 -12.94
CA ALA A 611 -16.47 39.93 -14.09
C ALA A 611 -15.25 39.35 -14.84
N ASP A 612 -14.06 39.92 -14.63
CA ASP A 612 -12.78 39.40 -15.15
C ASP A 612 -12.13 38.33 -14.25
N GLY A 613 -12.79 37.97 -13.13
CA GLY A 613 -12.28 37.02 -12.14
C GLY A 613 -11.27 37.63 -11.17
N SER A 614 -11.01 38.94 -11.23
CA SER A 614 -10.19 39.60 -10.21
C SER A 614 -10.97 39.80 -8.91
N GLU A 615 -10.24 39.91 -7.81
CA GLU A 615 -10.81 40.10 -6.47
C GLU A 615 -10.13 41.26 -5.74
N THR A 616 -10.87 41.92 -4.85
CA THR A 616 -10.32 42.90 -3.92
C THR A 616 -10.95 42.73 -2.55
N SER A 617 -10.12 42.55 -1.52
CA SER A 617 -10.60 42.37 -0.15
C SER A 617 -11.24 43.65 0.38
N GLN A 618 -12.50 43.56 0.81
CA GLN A 618 -13.24 44.65 1.43
C GLN A 618 -14.11 44.09 2.55
N SER A 619 -14.10 44.77 3.70
CA SER A 619 -14.87 44.37 4.87
C SER A 619 -16.38 44.57 4.73
N ASP A 620 -16.81 45.40 3.78
CA ASP A 620 -18.22 45.74 3.57
C ASP A 620 -18.54 45.90 2.07
N ALA A 621 -19.74 45.47 1.65
CA ALA A 621 -20.19 45.57 0.27
C ALA A 621 -20.20 47.00 -0.28
N ALA A 622 -20.51 47.99 0.56
CA ALA A 622 -20.52 49.41 0.18
C ALA A 622 -19.12 49.97 -0.11
N GLN A 623 -18.07 49.26 0.29
CA GLN A 623 -16.67 49.62 0.03
C GLN A 623 -16.14 49.01 -1.27
N CYS A 624 -16.94 48.20 -1.96
CA CYS A 624 -16.55 47.66 -3.26
C CYS A 624 -16.49 48.75 -4.33
N PRO A 625 -15.38 48.85 -5.09
CA PRO A 625 -15.37 49.71 -6.26
C PRO A 625 -16.34 49.15 -7.31
N ALA A 626 -16.90 50.04 -8.13
CA ALA A 626 -17.85 49.64 -9.18
C ALA A 626 -17.19 48.81 -10.29
N GLU A 627 -15.86 48.95 -10.47
CA GLU A 627 -15.07 48.27 -11.50
C GLU A 627 -13.70 47.82 -10.96
N SER A 628 -13.12 46.78 -11.57
CA SER A 628 -11.77 46.27 -11.29
C SER A 628 -10.66 47.21 -11.79
N SER A 629 -9.41 46.92 -11.44
CA SER A 629 -8.23 47.63 -12.01
C SER A 629 -8.09 47.50 -13.53
N LYS A 630 -8.84 46.59 -14.16
CA LYS A 630 -8.92 46.37 -15.61
C LYS A 630 -10.24 46.89 -16.22
N GLY A 631 -11.06 47.61 -15.45
CA GLY A 631 -12.34 48.19 -15.91
C GLY A 631 -13.51 47.20 -16.02
N SER A 632 -13.44 46.04 -15.33
CA SER A 632 -14.53 45.06 -15.37
C SER A 632 -15.52 45.27 -14.23
N PRO A 633 -16.85 45.15 -14.46
CA PRO A 633 -17.86 45.49 -13.47
C PRO A 633 -17.84 44.55 -12.26
N LEU A 634 -18.21 45.09 -11.09
CA LEU A 634 -18.46 44.32 -9.87
C LEU A 634 -19.59 43.31 -10.11
N VAL A 635 -19.33 42.06 -9.76
CA VAL A 635 -20.30 40.96 -9.85
C VAL A 635 -20.98 40.74 -8.51
N LEU A 636 -20.19 40.53 -7.45
CA LEU A 636 -20.73 40.30 -6.12
C LEU A 636 -19.71 40.67 -5.03
N TRP A 637 -20.23 41.02 -3.86
CA TRP A 637 -19.44 41.03 -2.62
C TRP A 637 -19.86 39.85 -1.76
N HIS A 638 -18.90 39.22 -1.10
CA HIS A 638 -19.17 38.19 -0.10
C HIS A 638 -18.44 38.47 1.22
N PRO A 639 -19.03 38.11 2.38
CA PRO A 639 -18.34 38.17 3.67
C PRO A 639 -17.20 37.13 3.74
N ALA A 640 -16.50 37.03 4.86
CA ALA A 640 -15.57 35.92 5.04
C ALA A 640 -16.35 34.58 4.95
N LEU A 641 -15.82 33.65 4.15
CA LEU A 641 -16.45 32.35 3.90
C LEU A 641 -15.51 31.24 4.32
N TYR A 642 -16.05 30.28 5.07
CA TYR A 642 -15.40 29.01 5.37
C TYR A 642 -15.82 28.05 4.27
N GLY A 643 -14.85 27.45 3.56
CA GLY A 643 -15.14 26.56 2.45
C GLY A 643 -14.37 25.25 2.54
N LEU A 644 -15.09 24.13 2.40
CA LEU A 644 -14.51 22.79 2.30
C LEU A 644 -14.77 22.24 0.89
N THR A 645 -13.70 21.91 0.18
CA THR A 645 -13.77 21.26 -1.13
C THR A 645 -13.46 19.78 -0.96
N VAL A 646 -14.31 18.91 -1.52
CA VAL A 646 -14.16 17.46 -1.43
C VAL A 646 -13.98 16.88 -2.82
N TRP A 647 -12.86 16.18 -3.01
CA TRP A 647 -12.47 15.48 -4.23
C TRP A 647 -12.75 13.98 -4.05
N ALA A 648 -14.00 13.55 -4.26
CA ALA A 648 -14.38 12.16 -4.00
C ALA A 648 -14.35 11.31 -5.28
N GLY A 649 -13.51 10.27 -5.31
CA GLY A 649 -13.48 9.28 -6.40
C GLY A 649 -12.91 9.77 -7.74
N ILE A 650 -12.30 10.96 -7.79
CA ILE A 650 -11.66 11.50 -8.99
C ILE A 650 -10.32 12.08 -8.56
N VAL A 651 -9.24 11.35 -8.85
CA VAL A 651 -7.89 11.88 -8.72
C VAL A 651 -7.76 12.89 -9.85
N ASN A 652 -7.69 14.18 -9.49
CA ASN A 652 -7.50 15.27 -10.44
C ASN A 652 -6.13 15.93 -10.22
N PRO A 653 -5.02 15.18 -10.40
CA PRO A 653 -3.68 15.67 -10.06
C PRO A 653 -3.19 16.73 -11.06
N ASP A 654 -3.78 16.77 -12.26
CA ASP A 654 -3.35 17.63 -13.38
C ASP A 654 -4.46 18.55 -13.91
N GLY A 655 -5.65 18.57 -13.29
CA GLY A 655 -6.77 19.41 -13.73
C GLY A 655 -6.75 20.83 -13.18
N PHE A 656 -7.68 21.68 -13.62
CA PHE A 656 -7.67 23.11 -13.31
C PHE A 656 -7.81 23.42 -11.82
N PHE A 657 -8.49 22.54 -11.09
CA PHE A 657 -8.64 22.66 -9.66
C PHE A 657 -7.62 21.85 -8.86
N ALA A 658 -6.57 21.30 -9.50
CA ALA A 658 -5.47 20.57 -8.87
C ALA A 658 -4.88 21.34 -7.67
N SER A 659 -4.61 22.63 -7.82
CA SER A 659 -4.10 23.48 -6.71
C SER A 659 -5.03 23.62 -5.49
N LEU A 660 -6.30 23.17 -5.60
CA LEU A 660 -7.28 23.12 -4.52
C LEU A 660 -7.46 21.69 -3.98
N ASN A 661 -6.69 20.73 -4.49
CA ASN A 661 -6.67 19.35 -4.09
C ASN A 661 -5.56 19.13 -3.04
N PRO A 662 -5.92 18.85 -1.78
CA PRO A 662 -4.94 18.66 -0.71
C PRO A 662 -4.02 17.44 -0.92
N GLN A 663 -4.31 16.54 -1.87
CA GLN A 663 -3.39 15.44 -2.24
C GLN A 663 -2.17 15.87 -3.06
N ILE A 664 -2.11 17.11 -3.56
CA ILE A 664 -1.02 17.57 -4.45
C ILE A 664 0.08 18.31 -3.69
N ASP A 665 -0.30 19.02 -2.62
CA ASP A 665 0.61 19.68 -1.68
C ASP A 665 0.48 18.98 -0.32
N GLY A 666 1.34 17.98 -0.07
CA GLY A 666 1.27 17.08 1.09
C GLY A 666 1.39 17.77 2.47
N PRO A 667 1.33 16.99 3.57
CA PRO A 667 1.89 15.64 3.71
C PRO A 667 0.97 14.45 3.38
#